data_AF-A0A4V3FQP0-F1
#
_entry.id   AF-A0A4V3FQP0-F1
#
_cell.length_a   1.000
_cell.length_b   1.000
_cell.length_c   1.000
_cell.angle_alpha   90.00
_cell.angle_beta   90.00
_cell.angle_gamma   90.00
#
_symmetry.space_group_name_H-M   'P 1'
#
loop_
_entity.id
_entity.type
_entity.pdbx_description
1 polymer ?
#
loop_
_entity_poly.entity_id
_entity_poly.type
_entity_poly.pdbx_seq_one_letter_code
_entity_poly.pdbx_strand_id
1 'polypeptide(L)'
;MLGALLEQRYRVDALLARGGMSSVYRGLDTRLDRRVAIKVMDERFADDRAFVDRFEREARSAAKIHHPNVVAVHDQGVDRSVAGDLVYLVMELVDGGTLRDLINERGALDVPTTLAIMEPVLAALSAAHRVGLVHRDVKPENVLIGHAGESGATVKVGDFGLVRAVHSAGTTSASVILGTVAYLSPEQVTTGAASSAGDVYSAGVVMFEALTGAAPYTGDSAISVAYRHVNDDVPRPSTLVPGIPAELDDLVVRATRRDQSQRPADGAAFLAEVQKLRIMLGTQRVAVPVPAPTVSDRTIPVTPVERAAALNGGTNLAELPAETTTEQTVAHGQPVSSGMPAVANATIVRQAPAGFRPIGPQGTRAMLRTDLDRANAATEYVPPVGPPSGGFAYQSPQPPPNRPRPKRPVPPPKPKNRTGQIVMWAVIGVVVLALVGTTTWWFTSGRYRTVPSVAGRTSAEAQQILTDNDLNPNVEVARDNTVPAGVVIRTEPDKGQEVLRGDQVTVVVSQGKPKVPDVRAGADKAEIESLLKDQGLTPDYDDRENTYSDTVPKDKVVTTDPQPGTVVNLGQRVVIVVSKGRAPKPVPDVRGQSRDDAFQQLTDDGFQPVEGQATFDQDVEGGHVIRTDPEAGTKINGDDRKVTVTLSNAVTVPNLNGQRGEDARRALQELGLDVDVQHPFGGGGDGGRVFQQSPGGNSRVAAGTKVTLYLFG
;
A
#
# COMPACT_ATOMS: atom_id res chain seq x y z
N MET A 1 14.91 21.71 21.35
CA MET A 1 15.84 21.88 20.21
C MET A 1 16.35 23.31 20.04
N LEU A 2 15.50 24.34 19.92
CA LEU A 2 15.99 25.74 19.84
C LEU A 2 16.86 26.10 21.05
N GLY A 3 17.96 26.81 20.81
CA GLY A 3 18.97 27.17 21.81
C GLY A 3 19.92 26.03 22.21
N ALA A 4 19.75 24.81 21.71
CA ALA A 4 20.68 23.71 21.97
C ALA A 4 22.04 23.95 21.29
N LEU A 5 23.11 23.38 21.88
CA LEU A 5 24.48 23.46 21.37
C LEU A 5 25.01 22.03 21.13
N LEU A 6 24.76 21.51 19.93
CA LEU A 6 25.10 20.13 19.55
C LEU A 6 26.61 19.93 19.50
N GLU A 7 27.09 18.85 20.13
CA GLU A 7 28.51 18.51 20.33
C GLU A 7 29.35 19.72 20.81
N GLN A 8 28.76 20.61 21.62
CA GLN A 8 29.36 21.87 22.10
C GLN A 8 29.84 22.83 20.99
N ARG A 9 29.39 22.65 19.74
CA ARG A 9 29.85 23.40 18.56
C ARG A 9 28.73 24.07 17.76
N TYR A 10 27.62 23.38 17.54
CA TYR A 10 26.58 23.86 16.63
C TYR A 10 25.38 24.39 17.40
N ARG A 11 25.25 25.72 17.45
CA ARG A 11 24.12 26.36 18.14
C ARG A 11 22.91 26.36 17.22
N VAL A 12 21.78 25.86 17.71
CA VAL A 12 20.50 25.80 16.97
C VAL A 12 19.71 27.08 17.21
N ASP A 13 19.56 27.92 16.18
CA ASP A 13 19.02 29.28 16.31
C ASP A 13 17.53 29.37 15.98
N ALA A 14 17.11 28.81 14.84
CA ALA A 14 15.71 28.90 14.37
C ALA A 14 15.32 27.66 13.56
N LEU A 15 14.03 27.30 13.55
CA LEU A 15 13.50 26.21 12.72
C LEU A 15 13.21 26.74 11.31
N LEU A 16 13.80 26.12 10.29
CA LEU A 16 13.56 26.46 8.88
C LEU A 16 12.42 25.63 8.28
N ALA A 17 12.48 24.30 8.46
CA ALA A 17 11.52 23.36 7.89
C ALA A 17 11.31 22.12 8.76
N ARG A 18 10.13 21.50 8.66
CA ARG A 18 9.85 20.16 9.21
C ARG A 18 9.51 19.20 8.07
N GLY A 19 10.27 18.13 7.94
CA GLY A 19 9.93 16.97 7.10
C GLY A 19 9.29 15.86 7.93
N GLY A 20 8.92 14.75 7.28
CA GLY A 20 8.33 13.59 7.96
C GLY A 20 9.30 12.80 8.85
N MET A 21 10.62 12.89 8.59
CA MET A 21 11.67 12.08 9.24
C MET A 21 12.80 12.93 9.86
N SER A 22 12.79 14.25 9.64
CA SER A 22 13.81 15.17 10.15
C SER A 22 13.30 16.61 10.17
N SER A 23 13.93 17.46 10.98
CA SER A 23 13.69 18.92 10.98
C SER A 23 14.98 19.65 10.63
N VAL A 24 14.88 20.70 9.81
CA VAL A 24 16.02 21.53 9.40
C VAL A 24 15.96 22.85 10.15
N TYR A 25 17.07 23.21 10.78
CA TYR A 25 17.24 24.43 11.57
C TYR A 25 18.33 25.32 10.97
N ARG A 26 18.17 26.63 11.10
CA ARG A 26 19.26 27.60 10.99
C ARG A 26 20.08 27.53 12.27
N GLY A 27 21.40 27.57 12.15
CA GLY A 27 22.30 27.58 13.30
C GLY A 27 23.64 28.22 13.00
N LEU A 28 24.53 28.17 14.00
CA LEU A 28 25.86 28.76 13.98
C LEU A 28 26.92 27.72 14.35
N ASP A 29 27.91 27.52 13.49
CA ASP A 29 29.17 26.82 13.82
C ASP A 29 30.03 27.77 14.66
N THR A 30 29.96 27.66 15.99
CA THR A 30 30.58 28.61 16.92
C THR A 30 32.10 28.64 16.86
N ARG A 31 32.73 27.64 16.22
CA ARG A 31 34.19 27.57 16.03
C ARG A 31 34.67 28.31 14.78
N LEU A 32 33.80 28.50 13.80
CA LEU A 32 34.10 29.16 12.52
C LEU A 32 33.32 30.47 12.31
N ASP A 33 32.49 30.86 13.28
CA ASP A 33 31.52 31.96 13.22
C ASP A 33 30.68 31.95 11.92
N ARG A 34 30.29 30.75 11.50
CA ARG A 34 29.65 30.49 10.20
C ARG A 34 28.21 30.03 10.37
N ARG A 35 27.28 30.74 9.72
CA ARG A 35 25.88 30.30 9.62
C ARG A 35 25.77 29.01 8.81
N VAL A 36 24.99 28.06 9.31
CA VAL A 36 24.82 26.71 8.76
C VAL A 36 23.36 26.26 8.82
N ALA A 37 23.00 25.32 7.96
CA ALA A 37 21.76 24.55 8.09
C ALA A 37 22.07 23.25 8.86
N ILE A 38 21.26 22.92 9.86
CA ILE A 38 21.42 21.74 10.71
C ILE A 38 20.16 20.88 10.54
N LYS A 39 20.29 19.73 9.87
CA LYS A 39 19.22 18.76 9.69
C LYS A 39 19.33 17.70 10.79
N VAL A 40 18.34 17.66 11.67
CA VAL A 40 18.28 16.78 12.84
C VAL A 40 17.23 15.69 12.58
N MET A 41 17.58 14.43 12.82
CA MET A 41 16.65 13.32 12.72
C MET A 41 15.52 13.45 13.76
N ASP A 42 14.30 13.04 13.39
CA ASP A 42 13.19 12.99 14.34
C ASP A 42 13.40 11.83 15.33
N GLU A 43 13.20 12.08 16.63
CA GLU A 43 13.45 11.15 17.74
C GLU A 43 12.80 9.77 17.52
N ARG A 44 11.65 9.71 16.83
CA ARG A 44 10.93 8.47 16.50
C ARG A 44 11.71 7.49 15.62
N PHE A 45 12.80 7.93 14.97
CA PHE A 45 13.68 7.10 14.14
C PHE A 45 15.08 6.90 14.75
N ALA A 46 15.40 7.55 15.88
CA ALA A 46 16.72 7.48 16.49
C ALA A 46 17.05 6.08 17.04
N ASP A 47 16.05 5.35 17.53
CA ASP A 47 16.22 3.99 18.06
C ASP A 47 16.35 2.91 16.96
N ASP A 48 15.91 3.17 15.72
CA ASP A 48 16.11 2.25 14.60
C ASP A 48 17.56 2.36 14.09
N ARG A 49 18.43 1.50 14.63
CA ARG A 49 19.82 1.36 14.19
C ARG A 49 19.95 1.19 12.67
N ALA A 50 19.04 0.48 12.00
CA ALA A 50 19.10 0.30 10.55
C ALA A 50 18.73 1.58 9.80
N PHE A 51 17.90 2.46 10.38
CA PHE A 51 17.59 3.78 9.85
C PHE A 51 18.75 4.76 10.03
N VAL A 52 19.33 4.84 11.23
CA VAL A 52 20.51 5.66 11.53
C VAL A 52 21.66 5.30 10.59
N ASP A 53 21.95 4.01 10.46
CA ASP A 53 22.96 3.46 9.55
C ASP A 53 22.74 3.87 8.07
N ARG A 54 21.47 3.92 7.61
CA ARG A 54 21.14 4.38 6.24
C ARG A 54 21.39 5.87 6.11
N PHE A 55 20.90 6.67 7.07
CA PHE A 55 21.05 8.13 7.08
C PHE A 55 22.53 8.55 7.06
N GLU A 56 23.39 7.93 7.89
CA GLU A 56 24.84 8.20 7.86
C GLU A 56 25.51 7.83 6.53
N ARG A 57 25.12 6.70 5.92
CA ARG A 57 25.66 6.28 4.62
C ARG A 57 25.24 7.22 3.48
N GLU A 58 24.01 7.72 3.53
CA GLU A 58 23.46 8.67 2.55
C GLU A 58 24.11 10.05 2.72
N ALA A 59 24.22 10.56 3.95
CA ALA A 59 24.96 11.78 4.29
C ALA A 59 26.42 11.75 3.81
N ARG A 60 27.14 10.67 4.12
CA ARG A 60 28.55 10.47 3.67
C ARG A 60 28.67 10.34 2.14
N SER A 61 27.60 9.97 1.45
CA SER A 61 27.59 9.89 -0.01
C SER A 61 27.35 11.25 -0.65
N ALA A 62 26.42 12.05 -0.11
CA ALA A 62 26.19 13.43 -0.51
C ALA A 62 27.45 14.31 -0.29
N ALA A 63 28.17 14.11 0.82
CA ALA A 63 29.40 14.84 1.15
C ALA A 63 30.56 14.67 0.15
N LYS A 64 30.50 13.68 -0.75
CA LYS A 64 31.51 13.48 -1.82
C LYS A 64 31.34 14.44 -3.00
N ILE A 65 30.21 15.15 -3.10
CA ILE A 65 29.89 15.98 -4.26
C ILE A 65 30.32 17.42 -4.01
N HIS A 66 31.38 17.85 -4.71
CA HIS A 66 31.82 19.24 -4.74
C HIS A 66 31.35 19.90 -6.04
N HIS A 67 30.31 20.72 -5.98
CA HIS A 67 29.77 21.43 -7.13
C HIS A 67 29.07 22.74 -6.69
N PRO A 68 29.20 23.86 -7.41
CA PRO A 68 28.59 25.14 -7.01
C PRO A 68 27.06 25.05 -6.84
N ASN A 69 26.39 24.25 -7.67
CA ASN A 69 24.94 24.05 -7.63
C ASN A 69 24.48 22.87 -6.74
N VAL A 70 25.34 22.36 -5.86
CA VAL A 70 24.97 21.38 -4.84
C VAL A 70 25.11 22.05 -3.46
N VAL A 71 24.17 21.77 -2.55
CA VAL A 71 24.29 22.19 -1.14
C VAL A 71 25.42 21.39 -0.50
N ALA A 72 26.49 22.06 -0.06
CA ALA A 72 27.63 21.37 0.52
C ALA A 72 27.29 20.79 1.90
N VAL A 73 27.58 19.50 2.12
CA VAL A 73 27.63 18.92 3.46
C VAL A 73 28.95 19.34 4.12
N HIS A 74 28.90 19.80 5.36
CA HIS A 74 30.04 20.31 6.11
C HIS A 74 30.50 19.38 7.22
N ASP A 75 29.58 18.73 7.92
CA ASP A 75 29.89 17.85 9.06
C ASP A 75 28.70 16.92 9.36
N GLN A 76 28.92 15.86 10.14
CA GLN A 76 27.88 14.99 10.68
C GLN A 76 28.23 14.59 12.12
N GLY A 77 27.22 14.45 12.99
CA GLY A 77 27.45 14.14 14.40
C GLY A 77 26.26 13.46 15.08
N VAL A 78 26.51 13.03 16.33
CA VAL A 78 25.49 12.40 17.19
C VAL A 78 25.62 12.99 18.59
N ASP A 79 24.75 13.94 18.90
CA ASP A 79 24.74 14.57 20.22
C ASP A 79 24.09 13.63 21.24
N ARG A 80 24.93 13.01 22.09
CA ARG A 80 24.51 12.08 23.13
C ARG A 80 24.02 12.85 24.35
N SER A 81 22.79 13.33 24.28
CA SER A 81 22.16 14.12 25.33
C SER A 81 21.47 13.24 26.37
N VAL A 82 21.08 13.83 27.52
CA VAL A 82 20.25 13.15 28.54
C VAL A 82 18.86 12.77 28.01
N ALA A 83 18.43 13.32 26.87
CA ALA A 83 17.16 13.01 26.21
C ALA A 83 17.28 11.95 25.10
N GLY A 84 18.48 11.42 24.82
CA GLY A 84 18.74 10.44 23.77
C GLY A 84 19.84 10.85 22.78
N ASP A 85 20.18 9.93 21.88
CA ASP A 85 21.15 10.12 20.78
C ASP A 85 20.50 10.93 19.63
N LEU A 86 20.87 12.20 19.48
CA LEU A 86 20.37 13.06 18.40
C LEU A 86 21.32 13.06 17.21
N VAL A 87 20.97 12.31 16.16
CA VAL A 87 21.72 12.27 14.89
C VAL A 87 21.46 13.54 14.07
N TYR A 88 22.53 14.21 13.62
CA TYR A 88 22.41 15.44 12.83
C TYR A 88 23.44 15.55 11.70
N LEU A 89 23.06 16.35 10.69
CA LEU A 89 23.85 16.69 9.51
C LEU A 89 23.98 18.20 9.40
N VAL A 90 25.21 18.70 9.26
CA VAL A 90 25.50 20.13 9.09
C VAL A 90 25.80 20.41 7.62
N MET A 91 25.12 21.40 7.07
CA MET A 91 25.11 21.73 5.66
C MET A 91 25.28 23.24 5.45
N GLU A 92 25.64 23.62 4.23
CA GLU A 92 25.61 24.99 3.74
C GLU A 92 24.20 25.58 3.91
N LEU A 93 24.13 26.79 4.49
CA LEU A 93 22.89 27.56 4.54
C LEU A 93 22.73 28.35 3.23
N VAL A 94 21.60 28.17 2.55
CA VAL A 94 21.22 28.97 1.38
C VAL A 94 20.22 30.04 1.84
N ASP A 95 20.69 31.29 1.96
CA ASP A 95 19.87 32.43 2.37
C ASP A 95 18.91 32.82 1.21
N GLY A 96 17.65 32.40 1.31
CA GLY A 96 16.59 32.61 0.30
C GLY A 96 15.36 31.72 0.56
N GLY A 97 14.85 31.05 -0.47
CA GLY A 97 13.74 30.11 -0.40
C GLY A 97 13.87 28.96 -1.42
N THR A 98 12.77 28.25 -1.69
CA THR A 98 12.74 27.10 -2.61
C THR A 98 12.12 27.44 -3.97
N LEU A 99 12.31 26.59 -4.98
CA LEU A 99 11.58 26.68 -6.23
C LEU A 99 10.06 26.52 -6.02
N ARG A 100 9.63 25.74 -5.01
CA ARG A 100 8.22 25.67 -4.60
C ARG A 100 7.70 27.05 -4.19
N ASP A 101 8.46 27.79 -3.38
CA ASP A 101 8.07 29.14 -2.95
C ASP A 101 7.97 30.10 -4.14
N LEU A 102 8.94 30.05 -5.06
CA LEU A 102 8.93 30.88 -6.28
C LEU A 102 7.73 30.58 -7.21
N ILE A 103 7.37 29.31 -7.38
CA ILE A 103 6.18 28.90 -8.15
C ILE A 103 4.90 29.31 -7.43
N ASN A 104 4.83 29.22 -6.09
CA ASN A 104 3.69 29.69 -5.32
C ASN A 104 3.53 31.23 -5.38
N GLU A 105 4.63 31.98 -5.40
CA GLU A 105 4.63 33.45 -5.51
C GLU A 105 4.23 33.96 -6.90
N ARG A 106 4.62 33.25 -7.98
CA ARG A 106 4.50 33.74 -9.37
C ARG A 106 3.52 32.96 -10.24
N GLY A 107 3.11 31.76 -9.83
CA GLY A 107 2.44 30.80 -10.70
C GLY A 107 3.40 30.23 -11.75
N ALA A 108 2.95 30.19 -13.01
CA ALA A 108 3.77 29.76 -14.14
C ALA A 108 4.96 30.72 -14.36
N LEU A 109 6.16 30.16 -14.43
CA LEU A 109 7.39 30.87 -14.75
C LEU A 109 7.58 30.95 -16.27
N ASP A 110 8.19 32.03 -16.74
CA ASP A 110 8.50 32.17 -18.16
C ASP A 110 9.63 31.21 -18.60
N VAL A 111 9.73 31.00 -19.92
CA VAL A 111 10.74 30.11 -20.51
C VAL A 111 12.18 30.54 -20.14
N PRO A 112 12.56 31.84 -20.21
CA PRO A 112 13.89 32.28 -19.77
C PRO A 112 14.20 31.94 -18.31
N THR A 113 13.29 32.20 -17.37
CA THR A 113 13.50 31.91 -15.94
C THR A 113 13.56 30.42 -15.69
N THR A 114 12.68 29.64 -16.32
CA THR A 114 12.70 28.17 -16.20
C THR A 114 14.03 27.59 -16.67
N LEU A 115 14.52 27.99 -17.84
CA LEU A 115 15.82 27.53 -18.36
C LEU A 115 16.99 27.98 -17.47
N ALA A 116 16.93 29.20 -16.91
CA ALA A 116 17.94 29.71 -15.98
C ALA A 116 18.00 28.96 -14.64
N ILE A 117 16.89 28.36 -14.21
CA ILE A 117 16.83 27.50 -13.01
C ILE A 117 17.23 26.05 -13.34
N MET A 118 16.74 25.50 -14.46
CA MET A 118 16.99 24.10 -14.82
C MET A 118 18.44 23.84 -15.25
N GLU A 119 19.17 24.80 -15.85
CA GLU A 119 20.60 24.63 -16.14
C GLU A 119 21.42 24.30 -14.86
N PRO A 120 21.35 25.10 -13.76
CA PRO A 120 21.91 24.74 -12.45
C PRO A 120 21.47 23.39 -11.88
N VAL A 121 20.16 23.07 -11.91
CA VAL A 121 19.61 21.83 -11.35
C VAL A 121 20.19 20.61 -12.08
N LEU A 122 20.21 20.63 -13.41
CA LEU A 122 20.75 19.55 -14.22
C LEU A 122 22.28 19.45 -14.12
N ALA A 123 22.98 20.57 -13.90
CA ALA A 123 24.41 20.56 -13.58
C ALA A 123 24.71 19.90 -12.22
N ALA A 124 23.85 20.11 -11.21
CA ALA A 124 23.94 19.43 -9.92
C ALA A 124 23.72 17.91 -10.04
N LEU A 125 22.66 17.50 -10.75
CA LEU A 125 22.39 16.09 -11.03
C LEU A 125 23.51 15.45 -11.87
N SER A 126 24.03 16.15 -12.88
CA SER A 126 25.21 15.71 -13.64
C SER A 126 26.43 15.46 -12.72
N ALA A 127 26.67 16.33 -11.73
CA ALA A 127 27.75 16.14 -10.77
C ALA A 127 27.56 14.91 -9.87
N ALA A 128 26.33 14.64 -9.43
CA ALA A 128 25.99 13.45 -8.65
C ALA A 128 26.14 12.16 -9.48
N HIS A 129 25.58 12.12 -10.68
CA HIS A 129 25.64 10.95 -11.56
C HIS A 129 27.08 10.57 -11.94
N ARG A 130 27.97 11.55 -12.13
CA ARG A 130 29.41 11.31 -12.39
C ARG A 130 30.13 10.56 -11.27
N VAL A 131 29.66 10.66 -10.02
CA VAL A 131 30.20 9.92 -8.87
C VAL A 131 29.36 8.68 -8.51
N GLY A 132 28.42 8.29 -9.38
CA GLY A 132 27.54 7.14 -9.18
C GLY A 132 26.41 7.36 -8.17
N LEU A 133 26.12 8.61 -7.79
CA LEU A 133 25.00 8.93 -6.90
C LEU A 133 23.77 9.36 -7.69
N VAL A 134 22.62 8.78 -7.33
CA VAL A 134 21.28 9.16 -7.81
C VAL A 134 20.57 9.88 -6.66
N HIS A 135 19.89 10.99 -6.93
CA HIS A 135 19.20 11.85 -5.97
C HIS A 135 17.89 11.24 -5.45
N ARG A 136 17.11 10.58 -6.32
CA ARG A 136 15.87 9.82 -6.00
C ARG A 136 14.64 10.65 -5.55
N ASP A 137 14.78 11.95 -5.33
CA ASP A 137 13.76 12.83 -4.75
C ASP A 137 13.87 14.24 -5.34
N VAL A 138 13.99 14.34 -6.67
CA VAL A 138 14.09 15.64 -7.37
C VAL A 138 12.70 16.28 -7.42
N LYS A 139 12.54 17.41 -6.71
CA LYS A 139 11.28 18.16 -6.58
C LYS A 139 11.56 19.63 -6.23
N PRO A 140 10.60 20.55 -6.41
CA PRO A 140 10.85 21.99 -6.21
C PRO A 140 11.25 22.39 -4.79
N GLU A 141 10.86 21.61 -3.78
CA GLU A 141 11.23 21.83 -2.38
C GLU A 141 12.74 21.59 -2.14
N ASN A 142 13.38 20.73 -2.94
CA ASN A 142 14.80 20.38 -2.85
C ASN A 142 15.68 21.28 -3.75
N VAL A 143 15.08 22.20 -4.52
CA VAL A 143 15.78 23.21 -5.33
C VAL A 143 15.76 24.54 -4.56
N LEU A 144 16.88 24.90 -3.97
CA LEU A 144 17.06 26.12 -3.19
C LEU A 144 17.53 27.27 -4.09
N ILE A 145 16.93 28.45 -3.91
CA ILE A 145 17.23 29.68 -4.62
C ILE A 145 17.59 30.73 -3.57
N GLY A 146 18.82 31.23 -3.61
CA GLY A 146 19.33 32.19 -2.61
C GLY A 146 20.22 33.28 -3.20
N HIS A 147 20.68 34.19 -2.34
CA HIS A 147 21.53 35.30 -2.75
C HIS A 147 23.01 34.89 -2.84
N ALA A 148 23.70 35.29 -3.92
CA ALA A 148 25.11 35.01 -4.18
C ALA A 148 25.94 36.31 -4.27
N GLY A 149 25.92 37.08 -3.18
CA GLY A 149 26.62 38.37 -3.09
C GLY A 149 26.21 39.34 -4.22
N GLU A 150 27.18 40.02 -4.80
CA GLU A 150 26.97 40.94 -5.93
C GLU A 150 26.65 40.23 -7.27
N SER A 151 26.78 38.90 -7.33
CA SER A 151 26.66 38.11 -8.57
C SER A 151 25.22 37.65 -8.89
N GLY A 152 24.22 38.11 -8.13
CA GLY A 152 22.81 37.78 -8.34
C GLY A 152 22.35 36.58 -7.50
N ALA A 153 21.47 35.75 -8.06
CA ALA A 153 20.94 34.56 -7.40
C ALA A 153 21.79 33.32 -7.66
N THR A 154 21.89 32.42 -6.66
CA THR A 154 22.39 31.06 -6.82
C THR A 154 21.26 30.05 -6.73
N VAL A 155 21.35 29.00 -7.53
CA VAL A 155 20.45 27.84 -7.50
C VAL A 155 21.26 26.62 -7.10
N LYS A 156 20.81 25.94 -6.05
CA LYS A 156 21.47 24.77 -5.45
C LYS A 156 20.46 23.65 -5.21
N VAL A 157 20.87 22.42 -5.46
CA VAL A 157 20.09 21.21 -5.15
C VAL A 157 20.55 20.64 -3.81
N GLY A 158 19.62 20.43 -2.89
CA GLY A 158 19.84 19.84 -1.57
C GLY A 158 19.23 18.44 -1.44
N ASP A 159 19.33 17.83 -0.26
CA ASP A 159 18.62 16.59 0.08
C ASP A 159 18.81 15.41 -0.89
N PHE A 160 20.06 15.18 -1.31
CA PHE A 160 20.47 14.00 -2.08
C PHE A 160 20.19 12.70 -1.33
N GLY A 161 18.99 12.15 -1.54
CA GLY A 161 18.62 10.79 -1.19
C GLY A 161 18.72 10.46 0.30
N LEU A 162 18.25 11.32 1.20
CA LEU A 162 18.21 11.05 2.66
C LEU A 162 16.89 10.37 3.06
N VAL A 163 16.79 9.09 2.73
CA VAL A 163 15.70 8.14 3.00
C VAL A 163 14.40 8.32 2.18
N ARG A 164 14.17 7.40 1.23
CA ARG A 164 12.84 6.79 1.01
C ARG A 164 12.89 5.33 1.43
N ALA A 165 12.67 5.07 2.71
CA ALA A 165 12.05 3.83 3.11
C ALA A 165 10.63 3.84 2.53
N VAL A 166 10.22 2.76 1.87
CA VAL A 166 8.81 2.52 1.55
C VAL A 166 8.08 2.44 2.88
N HIS A 167 7.42 3.53 3.28
CA HIS A 167 6.63 3.53 4.51
C HIS A 167 5.46 2.58 4.32
N SER A 168 5.41 1.53 5.13
CA SER A 168 4.17 0.81 5.42
C SER A 168 3.12 1.85 5.83
N ALA A 169 1.92 1.74 5.26
CA ALA A 169 0.88 2.76 5.43
C ALA A 169 0.48 2.89 6.91
N GLY A 170 0.82 4.01 7.56
CA GLY A 170 0.53 4.21 8.98
C GLY A 170 0.59 5.66 9.46
N THR A 171 1.64 6.41 9.11
CA THR A 171 1.90 7.71 9.77
C THR A 171 2.53 8.77 8.85
N THR A 172 1.69 9.61 8.21
CA THR A 172 2.00 11.02 7.88
C THR A 172 0.75 11.75 7.40
N SER A 173 0.70 13.08 7.55
CA SER A 173 -0.42 13.90 7.08
C SER A 173 -0.59 13.82 5.56
N ALA A 174 -1.82 13.61 5.09
CA ALA A 174 -2.13 13.27 3.69
C ALA A 174 -1.54 14.25 2.64
N SER A 175 -1.47 15.54 2.96
CA SER A 175 -0.91 16.57 2.08
C SER A 175 0.60 16.42 1.82
N VAL A 176 1.38 16.00 2.82
CA VAL A 176 2.84 15.85 2.70
C VAL A 176 3.21 14.60 1.89
N ILE A 177 2.42 13.53 2.04
CA ILE A 177 2.58 12.31 1.24
C ILE A 177 2.22 12.59 -0.22
N LEU A 178 1.13 13.32 -0.48
CA LEU A 178 0.70 13.67 -1.83
C LEU A 178 1.76 14.49 -2.59
N GLY A 179 2.35 15.50 -1.94
CA GLY A 179 3.38 16.35 -2.54
C GLY A 179 4.64 15.62 -2.98
N THR A 180 5.09 14.58 -2.25
CA THR A 180 6.30 13.82 -2.64
C THR A 180 6.04 12.86 -3.81
N VAL A 181 4.79 12.39 -3.98
CA VAL A 181 4.47 11.40 -5.01
C VAL A 181 4.32 12.00 -6.41
N ALA A 182 4.06 13.30 -6.52
CA ALA A 182 3.88 14.03 -7.79
C ALA A 182 5.13 14.13 -8.68
N TYR A 183 6.31 13.71 -8.21
CA TYR A 183 7.58 13.77 -8.95
C TYR A 183 8.21 12.39 -9.18
N LEU A 184 7.56 11.30 -8.76
CA LEU A 184 8.16 9.97 -8.83
C LEU A 184 8.24 9.44 -10.26
N SER A 185 9.34 8.78 -10.58
CA SER A 185 9.48 8.11 -11.87
C SER A 185 8.69 6.78 -11.92
N PRO A 186 8.25 6.34 -13.11
CA PRO A 186 7.46 5.10 -13.27
C PRO A 186 8.14 3.87 -12.67
N GLU A 187 9.46 3.75 -12.82
CA GLU A 187 10.27 2.66 -12.28
C GLU A 187 10.39 2.71 -10.74
N GLN A 188 10.42 3.90 -10.13
CA GLN A 188 10.37 4.04 -8.67
C GLN A 188 9.02 3.60 -8.07
N VAL A 189 7.92 3.72 -8.83
CA VAL A 189 6.59 3.27 -8.42
C VAL A 189 6.42 1.75 -8.62
N THR A 190 6.90 1.22 -9.76
CA THR A 190 6.68 -0.19 -10.15
C THR A 190 7.70 -1.16 -9.57
N THR A 191 8.97 -0.78 -9.46
CA THR A 191 10.07 -1.67 -9.06
C THR A 191 10.83 -1.20 -7.83
N GLY A 192 10.62 0.06 -7.41
CA GLY A 192 11.46 0.71 -6.40
C GLY A 192 12.88 1.04 -6.86
N ALA A 193 13.25 0.75 -8.11
CA ALA A 193 14.56 1.04 -8.65
C ALA A 193 14.79 2.56 -8.78
N ALA A 194 15.98 3.00 -8.42
CA ALA A 194 16.45 4.36 -8.64
C ALA A 194 17.57 4.36 -9.68
N SER A 195 17.47 5.25 -10.67
CA SER A 195 18.44 5.40 -11.76
C SER A 195 18.62 6.86 -12.13
N SER A 196 19.71 7.21 -12.81
CA SER A 196 19.94 8.56 -13.34
C SER A 196 18.85 9.02 -14.32
N ALA A 197 18.25 8.07 -15.06
CA ALA A 197 17.12 8.32 -15.94
C ALA A 197 15.79 8.58 -15.16
N GLY A 198 15.70 8.12 -13.90
CA GLY A 198 14.63 8.45 -12.97
C GLY A 198 14.73 9.90 -12.49
N ASP A 199 15.91 10.35 -12.09
CA ASP A 199 16.15 11.75 -11.74
C ASP A 199 15.89 12.69 -12.94
N VAL A 200 16.19 12.25 -14.17
CA VAL A 200 15.83 12.97 -15.42
C VAL A 200 14.31 13.09 -15.59
N TYR A 201 13.56 12.02 -15.31
CA TYR A 201 12.08 12.07 -15.34
C TYR A 201 11.55 13.08 -14.33
N SER A 202 11.99 12.98 -13.08
CA SER A 202 11.58 13.89 -12.00
C SER A 202 11.96 15.35 -12.30
N ALA A 203 13.15 15.60 -12.86
CA ALA A 203 13.55 16.93 -13.33
C ALA A 203 12.70 17.44 -14.50
N GLY A 204 12.25 16.54 -15.40
CA GLY A 204 11.28 16.85 -16.45
C GLY A 204 9.91 17.25 -15.90
N VAL A 205 9.45 16.60 -14.82
CA VAL A 205 8.22 16.97 -14.10
C VAL A 205 8.37 18.33 -13.40
N VAL A 206 9.51 18.61 -12.76
CA VAL A 206 9.82 19.93 -12.19
C VAL A 206 9.81 21.02 -13.28
N MET A 207 10.37 20.72 -14.46
CA MET A 207 10.36 21.66 -15.60
C MET A 207 8.94 21.90 -16.14
N PHE A 208 8.11 20.86 -16.22
CA PHE A 208 6.69 20.98 -16.56
C PHE A 208 5.95 21.90 -15.58
N GLU A 209 6.11 21.66 -14.27
CA GLU A 209 5.43 22.44 -13.24
C GLU A 209 5.91 23.90 -13.24
N ALA A 210 7.21 24.14 -13.37
CA ALA A 210 7.76 25.49 -13.49
C ALA A 210 7.12 26.28 -14.65
N LEU A 211 6.90 25.65 -15.81
CA LEU A 211 6.30 26.28 -16.99
C LEU A 211 4.79 26.50 -16.91
N THR A 212 4.08 25.73 -16.06
CA THR A 212 2.61 25.67 -16.06
C THR A 212 1.98 26.12 -14.74
N GLY A 213 2.77 26.24 -13.68
CA GLY A 213 2.32 26.55 -12.33
C GLY A 213 1.70 25.36 -11.58
N ALA A 214 1.63 24.17 -12.18
CA ALA A 214 1.03 22.97 -11.57
C ALA A 214 1.70 21.67 -12.03
N ALA A 215 1.86 20.71 -11.11
CA ALA A 215 2.31 19.36 -11.45
C ALA A 215 1.38 18.68 -12.49
N PRO A 216 1.90 17.83 -13.39
CA PRO A 216 1.14 17.24 -14.49
C PRO A 216 0.03 16.29 -14.03
N TYR A 217 0.17 15.72 -12.83
CA TYR A 217 -0.81 14.83 -12.23
C TYR A 217 -1.19 15.30 -10.83
N THR A 218 -2.48 15.48 -10.63
CA THR A 218 -3.12 15.67 -9.32
C THR A 218 -4.13 14.55 -9.10
N GLY A 219 -4.53 14.35 -7.84
CA GLY A 219 -5.55 13.37 -7.45
C GLY A 219 -5.73 13.32 -5.93
N ASP A 220 -6.86 12.77 -5.48
CA ASP A 220 -7.26 12.77 -4.06
C ASP A 220 -6.46 11.79 -3.18
N SER A 221 -5.55 11.02 -3.77
CA SER A 221 -4.65 10.14 -3.05
C SER A 221 -3.29 10.02 -3.75
N ALA A 222 -2.24 9.83 -2.95
CA ALA A 222 -0.90 9.58 -3.44
C ALA A 222 -0.83 8.38 -4.40
N ILE A 223 -1.56 7.29 -4.12
CA ILE A 223 -1.62 6.11 -4.98
C ILE A 223 -2.20 6.45 -6.36
N SER A 224 -3.22 7.32 -6.44
CA SER A 224 -3.77 7.79 -7.72
C SER A 224 -2.70 8.52 -8.54
N VAL A 225 -1.98 9.48 -7.93
CA VAL A 225 -0.90 10.22 -8.59
C VAL A 225 0.23 9.28 -9.06
N ALA A 226 0.66 8.34 -8.21
CA ALA A 226 1.65 7.31 -8.57
C ALA A 226 1.19 6.44 -9.75
N TYR A 227 -0.09 6.03 -9.77
CA TYR A 227 -0.66 5.24 -10.86
C TYR A 227 -0.61 6.01 -12.19
N ARG A 228 -0.86 7.33 -12.19
CA ARG A 228 -0.78 8.17 -13.38
C ARG A 228 0.65 8.27 -13.92
N HIS A 229 1.67 8.37 -13.08
CA HIS A 229 3.07 8.29 -13.53
C HIS A 229 3.39 6.98 -14.28
N VAL A 230 2.76 5.87 -13.90
CA VAL A 230 2.97 4.56 -14.52
C VAL A 230 2.15 4.34 -15.80
N ASN A 231 0.96 4.96 -15.93
CA ASN A 231 0.01 4.61 -16.99
C ASN A 231 -0.29 5.76 -17.97
N ASP A 232 -0.20 7.02 -17.53
CA ASP A 232 -0.46 8.20 -18.36
C ASP A 232 0.84 8.74 -18.97
N ASP A 233 0.77 9.48 -20.08
CA ASP A 233 1.90 10.27 -20.59
C ASP A 233 1.77 11.70 -20.05
N VAL A 234 2.89 12.31 -19.66
CA VAL A 234 2.89 13.71 -19.22
C VAL A 234 2.52 14.59 -20.42
N PRO A 235 1.52 15.48 -20.30
CA PRO A 235 1.08 16.30 -21.41
C PRO A 235 2.17 17.31 -21.83
N ARG A 236 2.01 17.89 -23.02
CA ARG A 236 2.85 19.01 -23.46
C ARG A 236 2.51 20.26 -22.63
N PRO A 237 3.49 20.97 -22.03
CA PRO A 237 3.26 22.24 -21.33
C PRO A 237 2.38 23.24 -22.10
N SER A 238 2.53 23.34 -23.43
CA SER A 238 1.72 24.24 -24.27
C SER A 238 0.21 23.97 -24.25
N THR A 239 -0.23 22.78 -23.81
CA THR A 239 -1.65 22.45 -23.65
C THR A 239 -2.31 23.17 -22.48
N LEU A 240 -1.52 23.62 -21.50
CA LEU A 240 -1.96 24.41 -20.35
C LEU A 240 -1.60 25.89 -20.51
N VAL A 241 -0.41 26.19 -21.04
CA VAL A 241 0.09 27.56 -21.22
C VAL A 241 0.44 27.80 -22.69
N PRO A 242 -0.49 28.38 -23.48
CA PRO A 242 -0.24 28.72 -24.88
C PRO A 242 0.95 29.67 -25.05
N GLY A 243 1.75 29.44 -26.09
CA GLY A 243 2.95 30.25 -26.39
C GLY A 243 4.29 29.62 -25.98
N ILE A 244 4.27 28.48 -25.29
CA ILE A 244 5.48 27.67 -25.07
C ILE A 244 5.98 27.11 -26.43
N PRO A 245 7.29 27.22 -26.75
CA PRO A 245 7.86 26.66 -27.98
C PRO A 245 7.71 25.14 -28.08
N ALA A 246 7.42 24.63 -29.28
CA ALA A 246 7.22 23.20 -29.53
C ALA A 246 8.47 22.35 -29.22
N GLU A 247 9.67 22.92 -29.37
CA GLU A 247 10.93 22.27 -29.07
C GLU A 247 11.18 22.14 -27.56
N LEU A 248 10.52 22.97 -26.74
CA LEU A 248 10.49 22.84 -25.29
C LEU A 248 9.46 21.79 -24.85
N ASP A 249 8.28 21.77 -25.47
CA ASP A 249 7.30 20.67 -25.28
C ASP A 249 7.94 19.29 -25.54
N ASP A 250 8.60 19.13 -26.69
CA ASP A 250 9.25 17.88 -27.11
C ASP A 250 10.52 17.56 -26.31
N LEU A 251 11.04 18.50 -25.52
CA LEU A 251 12.07 18.25 -24.51
C LEU A 251 11.45 17.72 -23.22
N VAL A 252 10.42 18.39 -22.70
CA VAL A 252 9.72 17.98 -21.47
C VAL A 252 9.13 16.57 -21.65
N VAL A 253 8.31 16.34 -22.68
CA VAL A 253 7.66 15.05 -22.95
C VAL A 253 8.65 13.90 -23.07
N ARG A 254 9.85 14.16 -23.60
CA ARG A 254 10.90 13.16 -23.81
C ARG A 254 11.68 12.86 -22.54
N ALA A 255 11.96 13.87 -21.70
CA ALA A 255 12.48 13.64 -20.35
C ALA A 255 11.48 12.83 -19.49
N THR A 256 10.18 13.05 -19.66
CA THR A 256 9.10 12.38 -18.92
C THR A 256 8.49 11.15 -19.62
N ARG A 257 9.22 10.47 -20.52
CA ARG A 257 8.73 9.21 -21.12
C ARG A 257 8.62 8.10 -20.08
N ARG A 258 7.59 7.25 -20.19
CA ARG A 258 7.45 6.06 -19.31
C ARG A 258 8.66 5.12 -19.43
N ASP A 259 9.07 4.80 -20.66
CA ASP A 259 10.26 4.00 -20.95
C ASP A 259 11.56 4.81 -20.68
N GLN A 260 12.37 4.35 -19.74
CA GLN A 260 13.64 4.98 -19.37
C GLN A 260 14.65 5.07 -20.53
N SER A 261 14.59 4.16 -21.51
CA SER A 261 15.52 4.15 -22.65
C SER A 261 15.25 5.25 -23.68
N GLN A 262 14.08 5.89 -23.61
CA GLN A 262 13.66 6.97 -24.50
C GLN A 262 13.90 8.37 -23.89
N ARG A 263 14.38 8.43 -22.64
CA ARG A 263 14.78 9.66 -21.93
C ARG A 263 16.24 10.00 -22.24
N PRO A 264 16.69 11.25 -22.00
CA PRO A 264 18.11 11.51 -21.79
C PRO A 264 18.70 10.55 -20.73
N ALA A 265 19.84 9.94 -21.02
CA ALA A 265 20.38 8.84 -20.21
C ALA A 265 20.72 9.26 -18.76
N ASP A 266 21.13 10.51 -18.57
CA ASP A 266 21.45 11.11 -17.28
C ASP A 266 21.27 12.64 -17.31
N GLY A 267 21.50 13.27 -16.16
CA GLY A 267 21.48 14.74 -16.02
C GLY A 267 22.51 15.49 -16.86
N ALA A 268 23.61 14.86 -17.30
CA ALA A 268 24.58 15.49 -18.20
C ALA A 268 24.02 15.57 -19.64
N ALA A 269 23.42 14.48 -20.12
CA ALA A 269 22.72 14.45 -21.40
C ALA A 269 21.56 15.46 -21.41
N PHE A 270 20.74 15.48 -20.36
CA PHE A 270 19.61 16.42 -20.27
C PHE A 270 20.07 17.89 -20.20
N LEU A 271 21.13 18.19 -19.44
CA LEU A 271 21.73 19.53 -19.40
C LEU A 271 22.19 20.00 -20.79
N ALA A 272 22.86 19.13 -21.56
CA ALA A 272 23.34 19.47 -22.89
C ALA A 272 22.18 19.81 -23.85
N GLU A 273 21.05 19.10 -23.74
CA GLU A 273 19.84 19.41 -24.50
C GLU A 273 19.18 20.72 -24.09
N VAL A 274 19.06 21.01 -22.78
CA VAL A 274 18.54 22.29 -22.27
C VAL A 274 19.40 23.47 -22.75
N GLN A 275 20.73 23.34 -22.69
CA GLN A 275 21.65 24.38 -23.18
C GLN A 275 21.53 24.58 -24.70
N LYS A 276 21.42 23.50 -25.47
CA LYS A 276 21.19 23.55 -26.92
C LYS A 276 19.85 24.24 -27.25
N LEU A 277 18.79 23.90 -26.53
CA LEU A 277 17.47 24.51 -26.67
C LEU A 277 17.51 26.01 -26.38
N ARG A 278 18.15 26.44 -25.28
CA ARG A 278 18.30 27.87 -24.95
C ARG A 278 19.02 28.66 -26.06
N ILE A 279 20.08 28.09 -26.63
CA ILE A 279 20.81 28.70 -27.75
C ILE A 279 19.94 28.79 -29.00
N MET A 280 19.23 27.71 -29.35
CA MET A 280 18.35 27.63 -30.52
C MET A 280 17.17 28.61 -30.44
N LEU A 281 16.58 28.78 -29.25
CA LEU A 281 15.51 29.76 -28.99
C LEU A 281 16.03 31.21 -28.83
N GLY A 282 17.34 31.46 -28.98
CA GLY A 282 17.95 32.77 -28.79
C GLY A 282 17.75 33.37 -27.39
N THR A 283 17.45 32.52 -26.39
CA THR A 283 16.99 32.96 -25.08
C THR A 283 18.17 33.46 -24.23
N GLN A 284 18.13 34.73 -23.85
CA GLN A 284 19.11 35.32 -22.94
C GLN A 284 19.00 34.71 -21.54
N ARG A 285 20.12 34.57 -20.84
CA ARG A 285 20.10 34.20 -19.42
C ARG A 285 19.57 35.37 -18.61
N VAL A 286 18.44 35.18 -17.96
CA VAL A 286 17.86 36.14 -17.01
C VAL A 286 18.36 35.85 -15.60
N ALA A 287 18.33 36.86 -14.72
CA ALA A 287 18.57 36.65 -13.31
C ALA A 287 17.39 35.88 -12.69
N VAL A 288 17.68 34.77 -12.02
CA VAL A 288 16.66 34.01 -11.29
C VAL A 288 16.13 34.87 -10.13
N PRO A 289 14.82 35.08 -9.99
CA PRO A 289 14.27 35.78 -8.84
C PRO A 289 14.47 34.96 -7.56
N VAL A 290 15.01 35.57 -6.50
CA VAL A 290 15.05 34.94 -5.18
C VAL A 290 13.68 35.16 -4.51
N PRO A 291 12.94 34.09 -4.14
CA PRO A 291 11.67 34.21 -3.42
C PRO A 291 11.90 34.71 -1.99
N ALA A 292 10.85 35.26 -1.36
CA ALA A 292 10.94 35.68 0.02
C ALA A 292 11.02 34.45 0.97
N PRO A 293 11.81 34.49 2.05
CA PRO A 293 11.79 33.43 3.05
C PRO A 293 10.39 33.29 3.64
N THR A 294 9.85 32.07 3.63
CA THR A 294 8.47 31.80 4.05
C THR A 294 8.26 31.99 5.56
N VAL A 295 6.98 32.15 5.94
CA VAL A 295 6.52 32.70 7.23
C VAL A 295 7.02 31.93 8.48
N SER A 296 7.56 30.72 8.32
CA SER A 296 8.28 29.96 9.36
C SER A 296 9.40 30.74 10.04
N ASP A 297 10.01 31.72 9.37
CA ASP A 297 11.15 32.50 9.91
C ASP A 297 10.76 33.58 10.95
N ARG A 298 9.48 33.73 11.29
CA ARG A 298 9.03 34.66 12.34
C ARG A 298 8.89 33.97 13.70
N THR A 299 10.00 33.82 14.42
CA THR A 299 9.97 33.52 15.87
C THR A 299 10.47 34.71 16.69
N ILE A 300 9.83 34.96 17.83
CA ILE A 300 10.19 36.03 18.79
C ILE A 300 11.63 35.78 19.31
N PRO A 301 12.48 36.81 19.46
CA PRO A 301 13.82 36.63 19.99
C PRO A 301 13.76 36.10 21.43
N VAL A 302 14.23 34.87 21.64
CA VAL A 302 14.45 34.30 22.97
C VAL A 302 15.75 34.88 23.52
N THR A 303 15.64 35.81 24.47
CA THR A 303 16.80 36.32 25.22
C THR A 303 17.49 35.18 25.97
N PRO A 304 18.83 35.03 25.91
CA PRO A 304 19.54 34.00 26.67
C PRO A 304 19.30 34.14 28.17
N VAL A 305 18.93 33.04 28.83
CA VAL A 305 18.88 32.99 30.30
C VAL A 305 20.30 32.82 30.82
N GLU A 306 20.92 33.92 31.25
CA GLU A 306 22.20 33.88 31.94
C GLU A 306 22.06 33.13 33.28
N ARG A 307 22.76 32.00 33.40
CA ARG A 307 22.92 31.31 34.69
C ARG A 307 23.97 32.03 35.53
N ALA A 308 23.55 33.03 36.29
CA ALA A 308 24.33 33.58 37.39
C ALA A 308 24.05 32.80 38.69
N ALA A 309 25.10 32.37 39.38
CA ALA A 309 25.01 31.69 40.66
C ALA A 309 25.52 32.59 41.80
N ALA A 310 24.72 32.83 42.85
CA ALA A 310 25.20 33.08 44.23
C ALA A 310 24.05 33.25 45.26
N LEU A 311 23.99 32.31 46.21
CA LEU A 311 23.93 32.50 47.67
C LEU A 311 22.92 33.47 48.35
N ASN A 312 22.19 32.87 49.30
CA ASN A 312 21.77 33.36 50.63
C ASN A 312 20.75 34.51 50.77
N GLY A 313 19.71 34.23 51.58
CA GLY A 313 18.85 35.26 52.20
C GLY A 313 17.39 34.79 52.36
N GLY A 314 17.04 34.22 53.51
CA GLY A 314 15.66 33.80 53.78
C GLY A 314 14.88 34.84 54.59
N THR A 315 13.59 35.00 54.28
CA THR A 315 12.56 35.53 55.18
C THR A 315 11.20 34.92 54.80
N ASN A 316 10.25 34.93 55.73
CA ASN A 316 9.07 34.06 55.73
C ASN A 316 7.75 34.87 55.85
N LEU A 317 6.62 34.19 55.63
CA LEU A 317 5.23 34.52 56.03
C LEU A 317 4.25 35.21 55.06
N ALA A 318 3.12 34.50 54.88
CA ALA A 318 1.74 34.92 54.60
C ALA A 318 1.42 35.58 53.23
N GLU A 319 0.26 35.31 52.60
CA GLU A 319 -1.04 34.90 53.17
C GLU A 319 -1.79 33.82 52.32
N LEU A 320 -2.84 33.24 52.90
CA LEU A 320 -3.60 32.04 52.52
C LEU A 320 -4.97 32.42 51.85
N PRO A 321 -5.91 31.53 51.41
CA PRO A 321 -6.15 30.17 51.93
C PRO A 321 -6.54 29.04 50.93
N ALA A 322 -6.67 27.85 51.51
CA ALA A 322 -7.25 26.65 50.93
C ALA A 322 -8.43 26.16 51.79
N GLU A 323 -9.48 25.65 51.13
CA GLU A 323 -10.64 24.95 51.69
C GLU A 323 -11.21 24.04 50.57
N THR A 324 -11.78 22.84 50.79
CA THR A 324 -11.85 21.94 51.96
C THR A 324 -12.16 20.52 51.42
N THR A 325 -11.63 19.47 52.05
CA THR A 325 -12.01 18.07 51.78
C THR A 325 -12.50 17.39 53.05
N THR A 326 -13.69 16.79 52.99
CA THR A 326 -14.23 15.76 53.91
C THR A 326 -15.26 14.94 53.11
N GLU A 327 -15.13 13.62 52.91
CA GLU A 327 -15.34 12.51 53.88
C GLU A 327 -16.83 12.37 54.30
N GLN A 328 -17.48 11.19 54.37
CA GLN A 328 -17.16 9.74 54.38
C GLN A 328 -18.30 8.97 53.63
N THR A 329 -18.30 7.66 53.29
CA THR A 329 -18.40 6.51 54.24
C THR A 329 -18.38 5.12 53.52
N VAL A 330 -17.43 4.26 53.90
CA VAL A 330 -17.42 2.76 54.02
C VAL A 330 -17.87 1.80 52.89
N ALA A 331 -16.85 1.05 52.44
CA ALA A 331 -16.73 -0.30 51.82
C ALA A 331 -17.84 -1.39 51.87
N HIS A 332 -17.95 -2.18 50.79
CA HIS A 332 -17.68 -3.66 50.79
C HIS A 332 -17.68 -4.31 49.38
N GLY A 333 -16.92 -5.41 49.20
CA GLY A 333 -17.27 -6.53 48.28
C GLY A 333 -16.85 -6.50 46.80
N GLN A 334 -15.86 -7.34 46.44
CA GLN A 334 -15.63 -7.89 45.09
C GLN A 334 -16.49 -9.18 44.87
N PRO A 335 -16.45 -9.88 43.71
CA PRO A 335 -16.54 -9.40 42.31
C PRO A 335 -17.46 -10.28 41.43
N VAL A 336 -17.85 -9.82 40.24
CA VAL A 336 -18.29 -10.63 39.07
C VAL A 336 -18.34 -9.72 37.83
N SER A 337 -18.29 -10.15 36.57
CA SER A 337 -17.80 -11.37 35.88
C SER A 337 -18.17 -11.19 34.39
N SER A 338 -17.50 -11.90 33.47
CA SER A 338 -17.76 -11.96 32.01
C SER A 338 -17.57 -10.65 31.22
N GLY A 339 -16.92 -10.63 30.04
CA GLY A 339 -16.24 -11.70 29.31
C GLY A 339 -16.93 -12.07 27.99
N MET A 340 -16.28 -11.67 26.90
CA MET A 340 -16.50 -12.05 25.50
C MET A 340 -15.18 -11.69 24.75
N PRO A 341 -14.84 -12.29 23.58
CA PRO A 341 -15.79 -12.71 22.55
C PRO A 341 -15.54 -14.04 21.81
N ALA A 342 -16.60 -14.41 21.07
CA ALA A 342 -16.63 -14.97 19.72
C ALA A 342 -15.49 -15.89 19.20
N VAL A 343 -15.93 -17.01 18.61
CA VAL A 343 -15.87 -17.13 17.15
C VAL A 343 -17.09 -17.90 16.60
N ALA A 344 -17.78 -17.25 15.65
CA ALA A 344 -18.36 -17.69 14.36
C ALA A 344 -19.00 -19.10 14.13
N ASN A 345 -19.92 -19.14 13.16
CA ASN A 345 -20.11 -20.07 12.02
C ASN A 345 -19.54 -21.51 12.15
N ALA A 346 -20.21 -22.60 11.73
CA ALA A 346 -21.01 -22.76 10.50
C ALA A 346 -21.77 -24.12 10.51
N THR A 347 -22.73 -24.34 9.59
CA THR A 347 -23.18 -25.71 9.23
C THR A 347 -23.67 -25.79 7.76
N ILE A 348 -22.89 -26.49 6.91
CA ILE A 348 -23.21 -27.57 5.92
C ILE A 348 -24.66 -27.59 5.30
N VAL A 349 -24.95 -27.89 4.00
CA VAL A 349 -24.82 -29.18 3.27
C VAL A 349 -25.13 -29.07 1.73
N ARG A 350 -24.16 -29.53 0.89
CA ARG A 350 -24.20 -30.27 -0.42
C ARG A 350 -25.13 -29.97 -1.65
N GLN A 351 -24.47 -30.18 -2.81
CA GLN A 351 -24.86 -30.97 -4.02
C GLN A 351 -25.56 -30.34 -5.25
N ALA A 352 -25.05 -30.75 -6.42
CA ALA A 352 -25.50 -30.51 -7.81
C ALA A 352 -26.36 -31.73 -8.31
N PRO A 353 -27.01 -31.78 -9.51
CA PRO A 353 -26.65 -31.06 -10.76
C PRO A 353 -27.77 -30.62 -11.76
N ALA A 354 -27.32 -29.97 -12.86
CA ALA A 354 -27.87 -29.91 -14.23
C ALA A 354 -29.18 -29.11 -14.56
N GLY A 355 -29.09 -28.17 -15.53
CA GLY A 355 -30.29 -27.52 -16.13
C GLY A 355 -30.08 -26.30 -17.06
N PHE A 356 -29.80 -26.55 -18.35
CA PHE A 356 -30.21 -25.81 -19.56
C PHE A 356 -30.38 -24.25 -19.63
N ARG A 357 -29.50 -23.61 -20.44
CA ARG A 357 -29.64 -22.42 -21.35
C ARG A 357 -30.12 -21.02 -20.86
N PRO A 358 -29.35 -19.95 -21.17
CA PRO A 358 -29.82 -18.56 -21.12
C PRO A 358 -30.31 -18.01 -22.49
N ILE A 359 -31.08 -16.93 -22.45
CA ILE A 359 -31.39 -16.05 -23.60
C ILE A 359 -30.95 -14.63 -23.22
N GLY A 360 -30.21 -13.96 -24.12
CA GLY A 360 -29.76 -12.56 -23.96
C GLY A 360 -30.82 -11.53 -24.39
N PRO A 361 -30.46 -10.28 -24.79
CA PRO A 361 -29.18 -9.90 -25.40
C PRO A 361 -28.46 -8.71 -24.74
N GLN A 362 -27.16 -8.58 -25.06
CA GLN A 362 -26.48 -7.28 -25.09
C GLN A 362 -26.16 -6.91 -26.54
N GLY A 363 -26.35 -5.63 -26.88
CA GLY A 363 -25.55 -4.94 -27.88
C GLY A 363 -24.56 -4.01 -27.15
N THR A 364 -23.51 -3.47 -27.77
CA THR A 364 -23.07 -3.57 -29.17
C THR A 364 -21.59 -3.18 -29.21
N ARG A 365 -20.72 -3.86 -29.98
CA ARG A 365 -19.44 -3.23 -30.38
C ARG A 365 -18.92 -3.67 -31.75
N ALA A 366 -18.55 -2.65 -32.52
CA ALA A 366 -17.62 -2.63 -33.66
C ALA A 366 -17.83 -3.63 -34.82
N MET A 367 -18.41 -3.12 -35.91
CA MET A 367 -18.08 -3.59 -37.27
C MET A 367 -16.66 -3.17 -37.67
N LEU A 368 -15.95 -4.00 -38.42
CA LEU A 368 -14.93 -3.54 -39.37
C LEU A 368 -14.88 -4.41 -40.64
N ARG A 369 -15.54 -3.90 -41.69
CA ARG A 369 -14.99 -3.70 -43.05
C ARG A 369 -14.21 -4.85 -43.73
N THR A 370 -14.78 -6.04 -43.77
CA THR A 370 -14.61 -7.02 -44.85
C THR A 370 -15.94 -7.77 -45.07
N ASP A 371 -16.02 -8.65 -46.07
CA ASP A 371 -17.18 -9.51 -46.40
C ASP A 371 -18.36 -8.84 -47.14
N LEU A 372 -18.09 -7.71 -47.81
CA LEU A 372 -18.85 -7.36 -49.02
C LEU A 372 -18.39 -8.25 -50.20
N ASP A 373 -18.81 -9.52 -50.21
CA ASP A 373 -19.16 -10.28 -51.41
C ASP A 373 -19.44 -11.77 -51.13
N ARG A 374 -20.42 -12.32 -51.86
CA ARG A 374 -20.45 -13.71 -52.37
C ARG A 374 -20.58 -14.89 -51.38
N ALA A 375 -21.83 -15.22 -51.02
CA ALA A 375 -22.41 -16.59 -51.14
C ALA A 375 -23.91 -16.54 -50.83
N ASN A 376 -24.77 -16.58 -51.86
CA ASN A 376 -25.56 -17.75 -52.31
C ASN A 376 -26.92 -17.83 -51.57
N ALA A 377 -28.09 -17.61 -52.19
CA ALA A 377 -28.69 -18.11 -53.45
C ALA A 377 -29.50 -19.42 -53.28
N ALA A 378 -30.74 -19.39 -53.81
CA ALA A 378 -31.64 -20.53 -54.13
C ALA A 378 -32.20 -21.33 -52.92
N THR A 379 -33.42 -21.89 -52.88
CA THR A 379 -34.64 -21.96 -53.76
C THR A 379 -35.82 -22.52 -52.90
N GLU A 380 -37.13 -22.50 -53.21
CA GLU A 380 -38.01 -21.88 -54.23
C GLU A 380 -39.49 -21.99 -53.77
N TYR A 381 -40.36 -21.00 -54.01
CA TYR A 381 -41.79 -21.19 -54.40
C TYR A 381 -42.49 -19.87 -54.81
N VAL A 382 -43.34 -19.92 -55.84
CA VAL A 382 -43.87 -18.79 -56.66
C VAL A 382 -45.15 -19.31 -57.40
N PRO A 383 -46.17 -18.53 -57.83
CA PRO A 383 -46.77 -17.24 -57.41
C PRO A 383 -48.32 -17.43 -57.13
N PRO A 384 -49.35 -16.60 -57.52
CA PRO A 384 -49.55 -15.86 -58.80
C PRO A 384 -50.15 -14.42 -58.77
N VAL A 385 -50.03 -13.72 -59.93
CA VAL A 385 -50.76 -12.50 -60.40
C VAL A 385 -50.58 -11.18 -59.60
N GLY A 386 -50.09 -10.03 -60.12
CA GLY A 386 -49.57 -9.63 -61.45
C GLY A 386 -50.49 -8.68 -62.26
N PRO A 387 -49.97 -7.76 -63.12
CA PRO A 387 -48.64 -7.13 -63.14
C PRO A 387 -48.76 -5.57 -63.43
N PRO A 388 -47.83 -4.80 -64.07
CA PRO A 388 -47.58 -3.37 -63.72
C PRO A 388 -47.83 -2.38 -64.89
N SER A 389 -47.31 -1.14 -64.93
CA SER A 389 -46.01 -0.81 -65.57
C SER A 389 -45.77 0.71 -65.65
N GLY A 390 -44.50 1.14 -65.81
CA GLY A 390 -44.14 2.51 -66.22
C GLY A 390 -42.74 2.58 -66.87
N GLY A 391 -42.64 3.20 -68.05
CA GLY A 391 -41.42 3.27 -68.88
C GLY A 391 -41.26 2.04 -69.81
N PHE A 392 -40.76 2.14 -71.06
CA PHE A 392 -39.99 3.22 -71.70
C PHE A 392 -40.29 3.40 -73.21
N ALA A 393 -39.91 4.60 -73.70
CA ALA A 393 -39.73 5.11 -75.06
C ALA A 393 -39.85 4.20 -76.30
N TYR A 394 -40.57 4.69 -77.33
CA TYR A 394 -40.19 4.67 -78.76
C TYR A 394 -40.85 5.84 -79.54
N GLN A 395 -40.41 6.07 -80.78
CA GLN A 395 -40.50 7.26 -81.65
C GLN A 395 -41.85 7.97 -81.91
N SER A 396 -41.73 9.25 -82.32
CA SER A 396 -42.73 10.17 -82.89
C SER A 396 -43.47 9.61 -84.13
N PRO A 397 -44.68 10.12 -84.49
CA PRO A 397 -44.79 11.35 -85.31
C PRO A 397 -45.99 12.30 -85.00
N GLN A 398 -46.03 13.44 -85.70
CA GLN A 398 -46.99 14.56 -85.53
C GLN A 398 -48.39 14.31 -86.14
N PRO A 399 -49.42 15.05 -85.68
CA PRO A 399 -50.56 15.48 -86.49
C PRO A 399 -50.55 17.01 -86.82
N PRO A 400 -51.19 17.47 -87.92
CA PRO A 400 -51.08 18.84 -88.43
C PRO A 400 -52.34 19.71 -88.06
N PRO A 401 -52.69 20.86 -88.70
CA PRO A 401 -52.43 22.16 -88.07
C PRO A 401 -53.61 23.19 -88.08
N ASN A 402 -53.30 24.42 -87.60
CA ASN A 402 -53.93 25.73 -87.91
C ASN A 402 -55.28 26.18 -87.27
N ARG A 403 -55.15 27.14 -86.31
CA ARG A 403 -55.46 28.61 -86.42
C ARG A 403 -56.82 29.10 -87.03
N PRO A 404 -57.30 30.34 -86.74
CA PRO A 404 -57.20 31.17 -85.50
C PRO A 404 -58.41 32.13 -85.17
N ARG A 405 -58.57 32.51 -83.88
CA ARG A 405 -59.13 33.82 -83.35
C ARG A 405 -60.60 34.24 -83.70
N PRO A 406 -61.22 35.30 -83.09
CA PRO A 406 -60.93 36.05 -81.83
C PRO A 406 -62.12 36.07 -80.82
N LYS A 407 -62.01 36.82 -79.69
CA LYS A 407 -63.03 36.96 -78.60
C LYS A 407 -63.43 38.41 -78.29
N ARG A 408 -64.70 38.65 -77.92
CA ARG A 408 -65.28 39.65 -76.97
C ARG A 408 -66.84 39.56 -77.00
N PRO A 409 -67.65 40.17 -76.09
CA PRO A 409 -67.35 41.00 -74.90
C PRO A 409 -68.05 40.51 -73.58
N VAL A 410 -68.11 41.36 -72.55
CA VAL A 410 -68.58 41.10 -71.16
C VAL A 410 -69.77 42.01 -70.77
N PRO A 411 -70.70 41.58 -69.89
CA PRO A 411 -71.58 42.48 -69.13
C PRO A 411 -71.45 42.36 -67.57
N PRO A 412 -71.94 43.34 -66.76
CA PRO A 412 -71.49 43.55 -65.36
C PRO A 412 -72.65 43.50 -64.30
N PRO A 413 -72.66 44.15 -63.10
CA PRO A 413 -72.75 43.42 -61.81
C PRO A 413 -73.89 43.88 -60.85
N LYS A 414 -74.04 43.23 -59.67
CA LYS A 414 -74.79 43.76 -58.49
C LYS A 414 -74.18 43.32 -57.13
N PRO A 415 -74.18 44.17 -56.07
CA PRO A 415 -73.54 43.87 -54.77
C PRO A 415 -74.50 43.73 -53.56
N LYS A 416 -74.03 43.14 -52.43
CA LYS A 416 -74.49 43.49 -51.05
C LYS A 416 -73.59 42.97 -49.90
N ASN A 417 -73.10 43.93 -49.10
CA ASN A 417 -72.78 43.99 -47.66
C ASN A 417 -72.06 42.82 -46.92
N ARG A 418 -70.86 43.10 -46.38
CA ARG A 418 -70.01 42.21 -45.55
C ARG A 418 -69.58 42.85 -44.20
N THR A 419 -70.50 43.07 -43.26
CA THR A 419 -70.13 43.71 -41.96
C THR A 419 -70.36 42.84 -40.72
N GLY A 420 -71.31 41.89 -40.72
CA GLY A 420 -71.51 40.97 -39.58
C GLY A 420 -70.50 39.81 -39.51
N GLN A 421 -70.05 39.30 -40.67
CA GLN A 421 -69.18 38.11 -40.72
C GLN A 421 -67.76 38.39 -40.19
N ILE A 422 -67.23 39.60 -40.37
CA ILE A 422 -65.86 39.94 -39.98
C ILE A 422 -65.70 39.88 -38.45
N VAL A 423 -66.68 40.39 -37.69
CA VAL A 423 -66.65 40.35 -36.21
C VAL A 423 -66.75 38.91 -35.69
N MET A 424 -67.62 38.09 -36.29
CA MET A 424 -67.77 36.69 -35.89
C MET A 424 -66.49 35.88 -36.16
N TRP A 425 -65.86 36.04 -37.33
CA TRP A 425 -64.57 35.41 -37.63
C TRP A 425 -63.42 35.95 -36.77
N ALA A 426 -63.45 37.22 -36.38
CA ALA A 426 -62.46 37.77 -35.44
C ALA A 426 -62.57 37.15 -34.04
N VAL A 427 -63.79 37.03 -33.49
CA VAL A 427 -64.00 36.42 -32.16
C VAL A 427 -63.65 34.92 -32.18
N ILE A 428 -64.08 34.17 -33.21
CA ILE A 428 -63.70 32.76 -33.36
C ILE A 428 -62.18 32.64 -33.54
N GLY A 429 -61.55 33.52 -34.33
CA GLY A 429 -60.10 33.57 -34.50
C GLY A 429 -59.35 33.81 -33.18
N VAL A 430 -59.83 34.72 -32.32
CA VAL A 430 -59.25 34.98 -30.99
C VAL A 430 -59.45 33.79 -30.05
N VAL A 431 -60.63 33.17 -30.03
CA VAL A 431 -60.90 31.98 -29.19
C VAL A 431 -60.06 30.78 -29.65
N VAL A 432 -59.93 30.57 -30.96
CA VAL A 432 -59.05 29.51 -31.52
C VAL A 432 -57.58 29.84 -31.25
N LEU A 433 -57.14 31.09 -31.35
CA LEU A 433 -55.77 31.49 -30.95
C LEU A 433 -55.52 31.33 -29.44
N ALA A 434 -56.53 31.54 -28.59
CA ALA A 434 -56.44 31.28 -27.16
C ALA A 434 -56.43 29.78 -26.84
N LEU A 435 -57.20 28.95 -27.56
CA LEU A 435 -57.19 27.49 -27.43
C LEU A 435 -55.93 26.85 -28.00
N VAL A 436 -55.44 27.31 -29.15
CA VAL A 436 -54.15 26.92 -29.72
C VAL A 436 -53.02 27.43 -28.84
N GLY A 437 -53.10 28.65 -28.32
CA GLY A 437 -52.13 29.21 -27.38
C GLY A 437 -52.06 28.40 -26.09
N THR A 438 -53.19 28.08 -25.46
CA THR A 438 -53.22 27.27 -24.22
C THR A 438 -52.86 25.81 -24.45
N THR A 439 -53.32 25.17 -25.53
CA THR A 439 -52.90 23.78 -25.86
C THR A 439 -51.43 23.71 -26.27
N THR A 440 -50.92 24.67 -27.03
CA THR A 440 -49.49 24.74 -27.39
C THR A 440 -48.64 24.97 -26.15
N TRP A 441 -49.01 25.92 -25.28
CA TRP A 441 -48.34 26.16 -23.99
C TRP A 441 -48.35 24.91 -23.11
N TRP A 442 -49.49 24.23 -22.98
CA TRP A 442 -49.63 22.99 -22.21
C TRP A 442 -48.80 21.83 -22.78
N PHE A 443 -48.66 21.74 -24.11
CA PHE A 443 -47.86 20.71 -24.77
C PHE A 443 -46.35 21.01 -24.83
N THR A 444 -45.92 22.28 -24.74
CA THR A 444 -44.49 22.63 -24.90
C THR A 444 -43.77 23.00 -23.61
N SER A 445 -44.43 23.52 -22.57
CA SER A 445 -43.72 24.11 -21.42
C SER A 445 -43.93 23.45 -20.05
N GLY A 446 -44.88 22.51 -19.92
CA GLY A 446 -45.30 21.97 -18.61
C GLY A 446 -45.02 20.50 -18.32
N ARG A 447 -44.39 19.77 -19.25
CA ARG A 447 -44.32 18.29 -19.23
C ARG A 447 -43.00 17.72 -18.71
N TYR A 448 -41.93 18.49 -18.81
CA TYR A 448 -40.57 18.09 -18.45
C TYR A 448 -40.16 18.72 -17.12
N ARG A 449 -39.38 17.98 -16.34
CA ARG A 449 -38.75 18.41 -15.10
C ARG A 449 -37.26 18.13 -15.22
N THR A 450 -36.44 19.11 -14.84
CA THR A 450 -34.97 18.96 -14.80
C THR A 450 -34.58 18.21 -13.53
N VAL A 451 -33.76 17.17 -13.62
CA VAL A 451 -33.28 16.44 -12.43
C VAL A 451 -32.43 17.38 -11.54
N PRO A 452 -32.84 17.65 -10.30
CA PRO A 452 -32.14 18.56 -9.40
C PRO A 452 -30.82 17.96 -8.87
N SER A 453 -29.85 18.82 -8.53
CA SER A 453 -28.56 18.39 -8.00
C SER A 453 -28.67 17.94 -6.54
N VAL A 454 -28.93 16.65 -6.32
CA VAL A 454 -29.02 16.03 -4.98
C VAL A 454 -27.75 15.27 -4.55
N ALA A 455 -26.72 15.19 -5.41
CA ALA A 455 -25.42 14.62 -5.03
C ALA A 455 -24.81 15.37 -3.82
N GLY A 456 -24.23 14.63 -2.88
CA GLY A 456 -23.71 15.19 -1.62
C GLY A 456 -24.77 15.48 -0.54
N ARG A 457 -26.06 15.27 -0.80
CA ARG A 457 -27.13 15.31 0.22
C ARG A 457 -27.32 13.95 0.88
N THR A 458 -27.97 13.94 2.05
CA THR A 458 -28.43 12.69 2.66
C THR A 458 -29.50 12.03 1.79
N SER A 459 -29.63 10.71 1.89
CA SER A 459 -30.65 9.96 1.13
C SER A 459 -32.08 10.46 1.38
N ALA A 460 -32.39 10.91 2.60
CA ALA A 460 -33.71 11.45 2.96
C ALA A 460 -33.96 12.82 2.31
N GLU A 461 -33.01 13.76 2.41
CA GLU A 461 -33.11 15.06 1.74
C GLU A 461 -33.21 14.92 0.22
N ALA A 462 -32.45 13.99 -0.38
CA ALA A 462 -32.46 13.75 -1.82
C ALA A 462 -33.81 13.23 -2.32
N GLN A 463 -34.41 12.26 -1.61
CA GLN A 463 -35.76 11.76 -1.89
C GLN A 463 -36.80 12.89 -1.80
N GLN A 464 -36.70 13.74 -0.77
CA GLN A 464 -37.62 14.84 -0.58
C GLN A 464 -37.47 15.91 -1.67
N ILE A 465 -36.25 16.33 -2.01
CA ILE A 465 -36.00 17.28 -3.11
C ILE A 465 -36.51 16.75 -4.46
N LEU A 466 -36.37 15.45 -4.74
CA LEU A 466 -36.93 14.84 -5.96
C LEU A 466 -38.47 14.86 -5.93
N THR A 467 -39.08 14.51 -4.80
CA THR A 467 -40.54 14.52 -4.60
C THR A 467 -41.12 15.93 -4.76
N ASP A 468 -40.48 16.94 -4.16
CA ASP A 468 -40.85 18.35 -4.25
C ASP A 468 -40.74 18.92 -5.68
N ASN A 469 -39.98 18.25 -6.57
CA ASN A 469 -39.85 18.58 -7.99
C ASN A 469 -40.76 17.72 -8.90
N ASP A 470 -41.75 17.01 -8.34
CA ASP A 470 -42.64 16.07 -9.04
C ASP A 470 -41.90 14.87 -9.68
N LEU A 471 -40.84 14.36 -9.06
CA LEU A 471 -40.08 13.18 -9.51
C LEU A 471 -40.22 12.03 -8.49
N ASN A 472 -40.20 10.79 -8.95
CA ASN A 472 -40.38 9.62 -8.08
C ASN A 472 -39.02 8.99 -7.71
N PRO A 473 -38.51 9.13 -6.49
CA PRO A 473 -37.19 8.62 -6.14
C PRO A 473 -37.19 7.09 -5.95
N ASN A 474 -36.17 6.43 -6.50
CA ASN A 474 -35.80 5.05 -6.18
C ASN A 474 -34.44 5.07 -5.45
N VAL A 475 -34.22 4.23 -4.44
CA VAL A 475 -32.94 4.22 -3.71
C VAL A 475 -32.18 2.94 -3.99
N GLU A 476 -31.02 3.08 -4.63
CA GLU A 476 -30.03 2.02 -4.78
C GLU A 476 -28.81 2.32 -3.91
N VAL A 477 -28.08 1.27 -3.52
CA VAL A 477 -26.93 1.38 -2.62
C VAL A 477 -25.67 0.85 -3.30
N ALA A 478 -24.60 1.64 -3.25
CA ALA A 478 -23.29 1.28 -3.79
C ALA A 478 -22.19 1.62 -2.76
N ARG A 479 -21.01 0.99 -2.86
CA ARG A 479 -19.85 1.37 -2.05
C ARG A 479 -19.03 2.41 -2.80
N ASP A 480 -18.54 3.42 -2.07
CA ASP A 480 -17.71 4.49 -2.62
C ASP A 480 -16.59 4.85 -1.63
N ASN A 481 -15.41 5.18 -2.17
CA ASN A 481 -14.20 5.48 -1.38
C ASN A 481 -14.16 6.93 -0.84
N THR A 482 -14.99 7.81 -1.39
CA THR A 482 -14.97 9.26 -1.18
C THR A 482 -16.25 9.76 -0.51
N VAL A 483 -17.40 9.18 -0.85
CA VAL A 483 -18.72 9.60 -0.35
C VAL A 483 -19.04 8.87 0.97
N PRO A 484 -19.35 9.58 2.08
CA PRO A 484 -19.72 8.97 3.35
C PRO A 484 -21.00 8.12 3.27
N ALA A 485 -21.12 7.13 4.17
CA ALA A 485 -22.30 6.28 4.23
C ALA A 485 -23.59 7.09 4.45
N GLY A 486 -24.65 6.80 3.69
CA GLY A 486 -25.94 7.52 3.72
C GLY A 486 -26.02 8.78 2.86
N VAL A 487 -24.95 9.15 2.15
CA VAL A 487 -24.89 10.32 1.26
C VAL A 487 -25.02 9.89 -0.21
N VAL A 488 -25.71 10.68 -1.02
CA VAL A 488 -25.91 10.41 -2.46
C VAL A 488 -24.62 10.61 -3.26
N ILE A 489 -24.22 9.57 -4.00
CA ILE A 489 -23.11 9.57 -4.95
C ILE A 489 -23.54 10.26 -6.25
N ARG A 490 -24.61 9.74 -6.88
CA ARG A 490 -25.16 10.25 -8.14
C ARG A 490 -26.65 9.93 -8.26
N THR A 491 -27.30 10.51 -9.27
CA THR A 491 -28.63 10.10 -9.72
C THR A 491 -28.56 9.51 -11.12
N GLU A 492 -29.52 8.65 -11.45
CA GLU A 492 -29.69 8.08 -12.78
C GLU A 492 -31.19 8.21 -13.14
N PRO A 493 -31.58 9.11 -14.06
CA PRO A 493 -30.73 9.99 -14.88
C PRO A 493 -29.90 11.04 -14.12
N ASP A 494 -28.80 11.48 -14.77
CA ASP A 494 -27.85 12.46 -14.23
C ASP A 494 -28.46 13.85 -14.01
N LYS A 495 -27.85 14.63 -13.12
CA LYS A 495 -28.27 16.02 -12.83
C LYS A 495 -28.38 16.86 -14.10
N GLY A 496 -29.41 17.70 -14.18
CA GLY A 496 -29.62 18.59 -15.33
C GLY A 496 -30.25 17.93 -16.56
N GLN A 497 -30.46 16.61 -16.57
CA GLN A 497 -31.25 15.95 -17.62
C GLN A 497 -32.74 16.31 -17.49
N GLU A 498 -33.44 16.35 -18.62
CA GLU A 498 -34.89 16.53 -18.67
C GLU A 498 -35.59 15.16 -18.64
N VAL A 499 -36.41 14.95 -17.62
CA VAL A 499 -37.26 13.75 -17.46
C VAL A 499 -38.73 14.17 -17.48
N LEU A 500 -39.66 13.25 -17.73
CA LEU A 500 -41.08 13.57 -17.66
C LEU A 500 -41.50 13.74 -16.20
N ARG A 501 -42.52 14.58 -15.97
CA ARG A 501 -43.13 14.73 -14.65
C ARG A 501 -43.66 13.36 -14.17
N GLY A 502 -43.21 12.93 -12.99
CA GLY A 502 -43.54 11.64 -12.38
C GLY A 502 -42.60 10.48 -12.75
N ASP A 503 -41.58 10.70 -13.59
CA ASP A 503 -40.59 9.66 -13.91
C ASP A 503 -39.79 9.22 -12.68
N GLN A 504 -39.31 7.98 -12.74
CA GLN A 504 -38.48 7.39 -11.69
C GLN A 504 -37.02 7.86 -11.84
N VAL A 505 -36.44 8.37 -10.75
CA VAL A 505 -35.03 8.74 -10.67
C VAL A 505 -34.35 7.87 -9.62
N THR A 506 -33.40 7.04 -10.04
CA THR A 506 -32.59 6.24 -9.13
C THR A 506 -31.55 7.12 -8.45
N VAL A 507 -31.54 7.09 -7.13
CA VAL A 507 -30.61 7.78 -6.24
C VAL A 507 -29.63 6.74 -5.73
N VAL A 508 -28.37 6.82 -6.19
CA VAL A 508 -27.31 5.90 -5.76
C VAL A 508 -26.67 6.44 -4.49
N VAL A 509 -26.95 5.78 -3.36
CA VAL A 509 -26.49 6.17 -2.02
C VAL A 509 -25.24 5.37 -1.64
N SER A 510 -24.25 6.05 -1.07
CA SER A 510 -23.03 5.41 -0.59
C SER A 510 -23.28 4.58 0.67
N GLN A 511 -22.69 3.39 0.73
CA GLN A 511 -22.48 2.62 1.97
C GLN A 511 -21.15 2.97 2.65
N GLY A 512 -20.37 3.88 2.08
CA GLY A 512 -19.01 4.23 2.49
C GLY A 512 -17.98 3.18 2.08
N LYS A 513 -16.80 3.30 2.70
CA LYS A 513 -15.67 2.40 2.50
C LYS A 513 -15.96 0.98 3.01
N PRO A 514 -15.57 -0.08 2.28
CA PRO A 514 -15.64 -1.44 2.79
C PRO A 514 -14.77 -1.64 4.04
N LYS A 515 -15.16 -2.61 4.86
CA LYS A 515 -14.36 -3.12 5.97
C LYS A 515 -13.84 -4.50 5.61
N VAL A 516 -12.63 -4.82 6.04
CA VAL A 516 -12.14 -6.20 6.02
C VAL A 516 -13.10 -7.05 6.89
N PRO A 517 -13.74 -8.10 6.35
CA PRO A 517 -14.70 -8.90 7.09
C PRO A 517 -14.00 -9.70 8.20
N ASP A 518 -14.71 -9.94 9.30
CA ASP A 518 -14.19 -10.74 10.42
C ASP A 518 -13.94 -12.19 10.01
N VAL A 519 -12.67 -12.58 9.92
CA VAL A 519 -12.27 -13.94 9.56
C VAL A 519 -12.21 -14.83 10.79
N ARG A 520 -12.92 -15.96 10.77
CA ARG A 520 -12.81 -16.99 11.81
C ARG A 520 -11.42 -17.64 11.69
N ALA A 521 -10.62 -17.61 12.76
CA ALA A 521 -9.40 -18.41 12.83
C ALA A 521 -9.75 -19.91 12.64
N GLY A 522 -9.12 -20.56 11.66
CA GLY A 522 -9.46 -21.92 11.22
C GLY A 522 -10.41 -22.01 10.02
N ALA A 523 -10.86 -20.89 9.45
CA ALA A 523 -11.70 -20.87 8.24
C ALA A 523 -10.97 -21.39 7.00
N ASP A 524 -11.74 -21.77 5.98
CA ASP A 524 -11.22 -22.19 4.68
C ASP A 524 -10.86 -20.99 3.80
N LYS A 525 -9.74 -21.10 3.08
CA LYS A 525 -9.18 -20.02 2.24
C LYS A 525 -10.23 -19.47 1.25
N ALA A 526 -10.97 -20.37 0.60
CA ALA A 526 -12.01 -20.05 -0.38
C ALA A 526 -13.25 -19.33 0.20
N GLU A 527 -13.57 -19.56 1.48
CA GLU A 527 -14.65 -18.84 2.18
C GLU A 527 -14.24 -17.37 2.37
N ILE A 528 -13.01 -17.14 2.85
CA ILE A 528 -12.46 -15.80 3.06
C ILE A 528 -12.29 -15.04 1.73
N GLU A 529 -11.86 -15.70 0.65
CA GLU A 529 -11.85 -15.08 -0.69
C GLU A 529 -13.21 -14.52 -1.11
N SER A 530 -14.27 -15.29 -0.88
CA SER A 530 -15.62 -14.93 -1.32
C SER A 530 -16.13 -13.74 -0.49
N LEU A 531 -15.94 -13.79 0.84
CA LEU A 531 -16.26 -12.67 1.74
C LEU A 531 -15.50 -11.39 1.38
N LEU A 532 -14.24 -11.48 0.97
CA LEU A 532 -13.46 -10.33 0.50
C LEU A 532 -14.01 -9.78 -0.82
N LYS A 533 -14.30 -10.65 -1.80
CA LYS A 533 -14.90 -10.27 -3.09
C LYS A 533 -16.28 -9.60 -2.91
N ASP A 534 -17.11 -10.07 -1.99
CA ASP A 534 -18.44 -9.50 -1.67
C ASP A 534 -18.37 -8.11 -1.00
N GLN A 535 -17.28 -7.83 -0.28
CA GLN A 535 -16.96 -6.47 0.19
C GLN A 535 -16.34 -5.59 -0.91
N GLY A 536 -16.11 -6.12 -2.11
CA GLY A 536 -15.42 -5.43 -3.20
C GLY A 536 -13.92 -5.27 -2.95
N LEU A 537 -13.30 -6.23 -2.24
CA LEU A 537 -11.87 -6.29 -1.94
C LEU A 537 -11.19 -7.36 -2.81
N THR A 538 -9.89 -7.21 -3.02
CA THR A 538 -9.10 -8.14 -3.84
C THR A 538 -8.38 -9.12 -2.91
N PRO A 539 -8.84 -10.38 -2.78
CA PRO A 539 -8.10 -11.36 -1.98
C PRO A 539 -6.80 -11.75 -2.68
N ASP A 540 -5.78 -12.06 -1.87
CA ASP A 540 -4.44 -12.38 -2.32
C ASP A 540 -3.73 -13.35 -1.35
N TYR A 541 -2.67 -13.99 -1.84
CA TYR A 541 -1.88 -14.96 -1.09
C TYR A 541 -0.37 -14.71 -1.29
N ASP A 542 0.37 -14.63 -0.18
CA ASP A 542 1.83 -14.73 -0.19
C ASP A 542 2.28 -15.77 0.86
N ASP A 543 2.97 -16.84 0.39
CA ASP A 543 3.47 -17.91 1.25
C ASP A 543 4.53 -17.46 2.26
N ARG A 544 5.13 -16.28 2.05
CA ARG A 544 6.06 -15.66 2.99
C ARG A 544 5.35 -15.24 4.27
N GLU A 545 4.18 -14.62 4.15
CA GLU A 545 3.39 -14.07 5.27
C GLU A 545 2.68 -15.14 6.12
N ASN A 546 2.50 -16.34 5.58
CA ASN A 546 1.95 -17.48 6.32
C ASN A 546 2.72 -17.74 7.64
N THR A 547 2.02 -17.97 8.74
CA THR A 547 2.62 -18.02 10.10
C THR A 547 2.39 -19.37 10.78
N TYR A 548 3.21 -19.72 11.78
CA TYR A 548 2.97 -20.91 12.60
C TYR A 548 1.91 -20.63 13.66
N SER A 549 1.07 -21.63 13.96
CA SER A 549 0.02 -21.53 14.98
C SER A 549 -0.17 -22.86 15.70
N ASP A 550 -0.18 -22.83 17.04
CA ASP A 550 -0.45 -24.02 17.85
C ASP A 550 -1.95 -24.37 17.94
N THR A 551 -2.82 -23.42 17.57
CA THR A 551 -4.29 -23.52 17.68
C THR A 551 -4.99 -23.65 16.32
N VAL A 552 -4.43 -23.09 15.24
CA VAL A 552 -5.01 -23.15 13.89
C VAL A 552 -4.36 -24.29 13.10
N PRO A 553 -5.12 -25.30 12.64
CA PRO A 553 -4.59 -26.39 11.81
C PRO A 553 -3.88 -25.88 10.56
N LYS A 554 -2.88 -26.64 10.10
CA LYS A 554 -2.17 -26.34 8.85
C LYS A 554 -3.14 -26.11 7.69
N ASP A 555 -2.79 -25.18 6.80
CA ASP A 555 -3.55 -24.81 5.61
C ASP A 555 -4.90 -24.11 5.85
N LYS A 556 -5.25 -23.78 7.11
CA LYS A 556 -6.39 -22.92 7.45
C LYS A 556 -5.97 -21.46 7.66
N VAL A 557 -6.92 -20.53 7.50
CA VAL A 557 -6.67 -19.09 7.68
C VAL A 557 -6.46 -18.77 9.16
N VAL A 558 -5.39 -18.02 9.47
CA VAL A 558 -5.08 -17.48 10.80
C VAL A 558 -5.66 -16.08 10.94
N THR A 559 -5.40 -15.21 9.96
CA THR A 559 -5.85 -13.82 9.93
C THR A 559 -5.79 -13.28 8.50
N THR A 560 -6.13 -12.01 8.30
CA THR A 560 -5.83 -11.25 7.09
C THR A 560 -4.88 -10.11 7.39
N ASP A 561 -4.18 -9.63 6.37
CA ASP A 561 -3.51 -8.33 6.37
C ASP A 561 -4.09 -7.44 5.25
N PRO A 562 -4.74 -6.29 5.54
CA PRO A 562 -4.96 -5.72 6.88
C PRO A 562 -5.81 -6.58 7.82
N GLN A 563 -5.65 -6.34 9.12
CA GLN A 563 -6.41 -7.02 10.18
C GLN A 563 -7.93 -6.86 9.97
N PRO A 564 -8.74 -7.85 10.38
CA PRO A 564 -10.19 -7.76 10.28
C PRO A 564 -10.80 -6.54 11.00
N GLY A 565 -11.94 -6.07 10.50
CA GLY A 565 -12.58 -4.83 10.96
C GLY A 565 -11.96 -3.53 10.43
N THR A 566 -10.74 -3.57 9.86
CA THR A 566 -10.07 -2.40 9.27
C THR A 566 -10.89 -1.82 8.12
N VAL A 567 -11.10 -0.50 8.12
CA VAL A 567 -11.72 0.23 7.00
C VAL A 567 -10.70 0.39 5.88
N VAL A 568 -11.00 -0.15 4.71
CA VAL A 568 -10.10 -0.27 3.55
C VAL A 568 -10.74 0.36 2.32
N ASN A 569 -9.94 0.61 1.27
CA ASN A 569 -10.50 1.14 0.02
C ASN A 569 -11.10 -0.01 -0.83
N LEU A 570 -12.16 0.27 -1.58
CA LEU A 570 -12.71 -0.61 -2.60
C LEU A 570 -11.59 -0.99 -3.60
N GLY A 571 -11.48 -2.29 -3.91
CA GLY A 571 -10.43 -2.88 -4.73
C GLY A 571 -9.10 -3.17 -4.01
N GLN A 572 -8.94 -2.76 -2.74
CA GLN A 572 -7.70 -2.98 -2.00
C GLN A 572 -7.34 -4.47 -1.87
N ARG A 573 -6.05 -4.78 -2.04
CA ARG A 573 -5.45 -6.09 -1.80
C ARG A 573 -5.52 -6.43 -0.32
N VAL A 574 -6.04 -7.61 0.01
CA VAL A 574 -6.06 -8.18 1.35
C VAL A 574 -5.41 -9.55 1.30
N VAL A 575 -4.26 -9.69 1.98
CA VAL A 575 -3.49 -10.92 2.04
C VAL A 575 -4.16 -11.87 3.04
N ILE A 576 -4.42 -13.11 2.62
CA ILE A 576 -4.98 -14.15 3.48
C ILE A 576 -3.82 -14.91 4.11
N VAL A 577 -3.59 -14.71 5.42
CA VAL A 577 -2.48 -15.34 6.16
C VAL A 577 -2.89 -16.73 6.61
N VAL A 578 -2.18 -17.75 6.15
CA VAL A 578 -2.48 -19.17 6.40
C VAL A 578 -1.54 -19.76 7.47
N SER A 579 -2.05 -20.72 8.23
CA SER A 579 -1.27 -21.50 9.18
C SER A 579 -0.30 -22.45 8.48
N LYS A 580 1.00 -22.33 8.80
CA LYS A 580 2.06 -23.31 8.49
C LYS A 580 1.96 -24.57 9.38
N GLY A 581 0.94 -24.66 10.23
CA GLY A 581 0.78 -25.68 11.28
C GLY A 581 1.48 -25.26 12.57
N ARG A 582 1.61 -26.19 13.52
CA ARG A 582 2.35 -25.97 14.75
C ARG A 582 3.85 -25.78 14.48
N ALA A 583 4.50 -24.94 15.27
CA ALA A 583 5.93 -24.69 15.12
C ALA A 583 6.77 -25.98 15.27
N PRO A 584 7.79 -26.22 14.43
CA PRO A 584 8.62 -27.42 14.54
C PRO A 584 9.48 -27.37 15.81
N LYS A 585 9.36 -28.39 16.67
CA LYS A 585 10.21 -28.52 17.87
C LYS A 585 11.34 -29.54 17.62
N PRO A 586 12.59 -29.27 18.04
CA PRO A 586 13.65 -30.27 18.03
C PRO A 586 13.41 -31.32 19.11
N VAL A 587 13.63 -32.60 18.81
CA VAL A 587 13.61 -33.67 19.82
C VAL A 587 14.77 -33.44 20.82
N PRO A 588 14.53 -33.43 22.14
CA PRO A 588 15.59 -33.29 23.13
C PRO A 588 16.49 -34.54 23.16
N ASP A 589 17.75 -34.37 23.55
CA ASP A 589 18.62 -35.52 23.82
C ASP A 589 18.32 -36.07 25.23
N VAL A 590 17.86 -37.32 25.26
CA VAL A 590 17.50 -38.08 26.46
C VAL A 590 18.34 -39.37 26.59
N ARG A 591 19.41 -39.54 25.80
CA ARG A 591 20.27 -40.75 25.87
C ARG A 591 20.88 -40.89 27.27
N GLY A 592 20.82 -42.09 27.83
CA GLY A 592 21.34 -42.42 29.16
C GLY A 592 20.44 -42.00 30.33
N GLN A 593 19.29 -41.34 30.09
CA GLN A 593 18.29 -41.11 31.13
C GLN A 593 17.50 -42.40 31.44
N SER A 594 16.88 -42.47 32.62
CA SER A 594 15.93 -43.55 32.91
C SER A 594 14.70 -43.46 32.01
N ARG A 595 13.99 -44.57 31.82
CA ARG A 595 12.71 -44.62 31.10
C ARG A 595 11.75 -43.52 31.56
N ASP A 596 11.55 -43.38 32.87
CA ASP A 596 10.50 -42.52 33.39
C ASP A 596 10.89 -41.04 33.32
N ASP A 597 12.17 -40.70 33.56
CA ASP A 597 12.70 -39.33 33.37
C ASP A 597 12.59 -38.89 31.90
N ALA A 598 12.98 -39.76 30.96
CA ALA A 598 12.93 -39.47 29.54
C ALA A 598 11.50 -39.29 29.02
N PHE A 599 10.56 -40.13 29.49
CA PHE A 599 9.14 -39.99 29.15
C PHE A 599 8.54 -38.73 29.75
N GLN A 600 8.90 -38.36 30.98
CA GLN A 600 8.46 -37.13 31.61
C GLN A 600 8.99 -35.91 30.84
N GLN A 601 10.29 -35.83 30.56
CA GLN A 601 10.89 -34.72 29.80
C GLN A 601 10.27 -34.58 28.41
N LEU A 602 10.13 -35.69 27.66
CA LEU A 602 9.49 -35.66 26.33
C LEU A 602 8.04 -35.18 26.39
N THR A 603 7.29 -35.56 27.44
CA THR A 603 5.90 -35.13 27.63
C THR A 603 5.82 -33.64 27.99
N ASP A 604 6.71 -33.15 28.87
CA ASP A 604 6.78 -31.74 29.27
C ASP A 604 7.20 -30.81 28.11
N ASP A 605 8.12 -31.27 27.26
CA ASP A 605 8.48 -30.59 26.01
C ASP A 605 7.36 -30.66 24.95
N GLY A 606 6.30 -31.44 25.20
CA GLY A 606 5.09 -31.52 24.40
C GLY A 606 5.18 -32.50 23.22
N PHE A 607 5.97 -33.56 23.36
CA PHE A 607 6.00 -34.74 22.49
C PHE A 607 5.12 -35.87 23.01
N GLN A 608 4.94 -36.92 22.21
CA GLN A 608 4.22 -38.14 22.58
C GLN A 608 5.21 -39.32 22.61
N PRO A 609 5.86 -39.59 23.75
CA PRO A 609 6.80 -40.70 23.87
C PRO A 609 6.07 -42.05 23.80
N VAL A 610 6.62 -42.98 23.02
CA VAL A 610 6.13 -44.35 22.88
C VAL A 610 7.28 -45.32 23.08
N GLU A 611 7.07 -46.37 23.87
CA GLU A 611 8.10 -47.37 24.15
C GLU A 611 8.35 -48.25 22.91
N GLY A 612 9.59 -48.25 22.44
CA GLY A 612 10.04 -49.08 21.33
C GLY A 612 10.53 -50.46 21.79
N GLN A 613 10.89 -51.31 20.84
CA GLN A 613 11.50 -52.60 21.16
C GLN A 613 12.86 -52.41 21.85
N ALA A 614 12.99 -52.90 23.09
CA ALA A 614 14.24 -52.84 23.83
C ALA A 614 15.36 -53.61 23.09
N THR A 615 16.58 -53.05 23.12
CA THR A 615 17.75 -53.55 22.38
C THR A 615 18.95 -53.61 23.32
N PHE A 616 19.95 -54.44 23.03
CA PHE A 616 21.18 -54.48 23.83
C PHE A 616 22.15 -53.36 23.41
N ASP A 617 22.61 -52.58 24.39
CA ASP A 617 23.73 -51.64 24.28
C ASP A 617 24.62 -51.86 25.52
N GLN A 618 25.91 -52.11 25.30
CA GLN A 618 26.87 -52.42 26.38
C GLN A 618 27.23 -51.18 27.24
N ASP A 619 27.09 -50.00 26.65
CA ASP A 619 27.51 -48.72 27.24
C ASP A 619 26.36 -48.07 28.03
N VAL A 620 25.11 -48.49 27.79
CA VAL A 620 23.88 -48.00 28.44
C VAL A 620 23.30 -49.04 29.41
N GLU A 621 23.04 -48.63 30.65
CA GLU A 621 22.44 -49.47 31.69
C GLU A 621 21.01 -49.93 31.34
N GLY A 622 20.62 -51.13 31.77
CA GLY A 622 19.27 -51.65 31.57
C GLY A 622 18.19 -50.67 32.03
N GLY A 623 17.10 -50.57 31.26
CA GLY A 623 16.00 -49.62 31.52
C GLY A 623 16.29 -48.15 31.19
N HIS A 624 17.50 -47.81 30.73
CA HIS A 624 17.87 -46.46 30.30
C HIS A 624 17.80 -46.31 28.78
N VAL A 625 17.64 -45.07 28.30
CA VAL A 625 17.44 -44.78 26.87
C VAL A 625 18.73 -44.93 26.08
N ILE A 626 18.68 -45.75 25.02
CA ILE A 626 19.73 -45.85 24.00
C ILE A 626 19.59 -44.72 22.99
N ARG A 627 18.39 -44.55 22.41
CA ARG A 627 18.11 -43.60 21.34
C ARG A 627 16.62 -43.29 21.22
N THR A 628 16.31 -42.21 20.53
CA THR A 628 14.97 -41.89 20.05
C THR A 628 14.88 -42.08 18.53
N ASP A 629 13.67 -42.36 18.04
CA ASP A 629 13.30 -42.26 16.63
C ASP A 629 12.04 -41.37 16.51
N PRO A 630 12.12 -40.17 15.90
CA PRO A 630 13.31 -39.56 15.30
C PRO A 630 14.48 -39.26 16.25
N GLU A 631 15.69 -39.16 15.71
CA GLU A 631 16.92 -38.89 16.48
C GLU A 631 16.91 -37.49 17.13
N ALA A 632 17.64 -37.34 18.24
CA ALA A 632 17.79 -36.08 18.96
C ALA A 632 18.25 -34.93 18.03
N GLY A 633 17.69 -33.74 18.23
CA GLY A 633 17.89 -32.58 17.37
C GLY A 633 17.03 -32.55 16.10
N THR A 634 16.40 -33.66 15.70
CA THR A 634 15.46 -33.69 14.57
C THR A 634 14.25 -32.79 14.85
N LYS A 635 13.89 -31.91 13.91
CA LYS A 635 12.73 -31.03 14.05
C LYS A 635 11.45 -31.73 13.60
N ILE A 636 10.54 -32.00 14.52
CA ILE A 636 9.25 -32.64 14.22
C ILE A 636 8.17 -31.55 14.03
N ASN A 637 7.47 -31.63 12.90
CA ASN A 637 6.35 -30.75 12.57
C ASN A 637 5.12 -31.15 13.39
N GLY A 638 4.48 -30.20 14.08
CA GLY A 638 3.73 -30.51 15.30
C GLY A 638 2.31 -31.08 15.17
N ASP A 639 1.99 -31.80 14.09
CA ASP A 639 0.75 -32.59 13.97
C ASP A 639 0.97 -34.05 14.45
N ASP A 640 2.12 -34.64 14.15
CA ASP A 640 2.53 -35.97 14.66
C ASP A 640 3.84 -35.84 15.44
N ARG A 641 3.72 -35.62 16.76
CA ARG A 641 4.86 -35.48 17.69
C ARG A 641 5.26 -36.81 18.36
N LYS A 642 4.99 -37.94 17.71
CA LYS A 642 5.38 -39.25 18.23
C LYS A 642 6.90 -39.40 18.25
N VAL A 643 7.44 -39.81 19.38
CA VAL A 643 8.88 -40.12 19.56
C VAL A 643 8.99 -41.53 20.12
N THR A 644 9.58 -42.44 19.35
CA THR A 644 9.79 -43.83 19.80
C THR A 644 11.07 -43.89 20.62
N VAL A 645 10.99 -44.35 21.86
CA VAL A 645 12.13 -44.43 22.79
C VAL A 645 12.63 -45.87 22.85
N THR A 646 13.87 -46.13 22.42
CA THR A 646 14.52 -47.44 22.54
C THR A 646 15.26 -47.54 23.87
N LEU A 647 14.87 -48.48 24.73
CA LEU A 647 15.53 -48.76 26.01
C LEU A 647 16.59 -49.87 25.90
N SER A 648 17.60 -49.82 26.77
CA SER A 648 18.56 -50.91 26.93
C SER A 648 17.96 -52.09 27.69
N ASN A 649 18.18 -53.30 27.21
CA ASN A 649 17.90 -54.55 27.94
C ASN A 649 19.16 -55.20 28.54
N ALA A 650 20.23 -54.42 28.70
CA ALA A 650 21.49 -54.89 29.27
C ALA A 650 21.32 -55.34 30.73
N VAL A 651 21.79 -56.54 31.03
CA VAL A 651 21.84 -57.13 32.37
C VAL A 651 23.26 -57.03 32.89
N THR A 652 23.45 -56.47 34.09
CA THR A 652 24.76 -56.41 34.75
C THR A 652 25.06 -57.74 35.43
N VAL A 653 26.12 -58.43 35.00
CA VAL A 653 26.56 -59.68 35.62
C VAL A 653 27.18 -59.36 36.99
N PRO A 654 26.65 -59.88 38.11
CA PRO A 654 27.23 -59.63 39.43
C PRO A 654 28.64 -60.23 39.54
N ASN A 655 29.44 -59.72 40.48
CA ASN A 655 30.70 -60.35 40.86
C ASN A 655 30.43 -61.50 41.83
N LEU A 656 30.60 -62.73 41.34
CA LEU A 656 30.29 -63.99 42.02
C LEU A 656 31.55 -64.69 42.54
N ASN A 657 32.74 -64.14 42.30
CA ASN A 657 33.99 -64.70 42.80
C ASN A 657 33.96 -64.88 44.32
N GLY A 658 34.28 -66.09 44.78
CA GLY A 658 34.22 -66.50 46.18
C GLY A 658 32.85 -67.01 46.67
N GLN A 659 31.76 -66.80 45.92
CA GLN A 659 30.44 -67.35 46.25
C GLN A 659 30.37 -68.86 45.99
N ARG A 660 29.39 -69.55 46.58
CA ARG A 660 29.11 -70.97 46.30
C ARG A 660 28.46 -71.12 44.93
N GLY A 661 28.74 -72.21 44.23
CA GLY A 661 28.18 -72.48 42.90
C GLY A 661 26.65 -72.46 42.87
N GLU A 662 25.98 -73.06 43.87
CA GLU A 662 24.52 -73.04 44.01
C GLU A 662 23.94 -71.61 44.16
N ASP A 663 24.55 -70.78 45.00
CA ASP A 663 24.10 -69.40 45.26
C ASP A 663 24.37 -68.51 44.04
N ALA A 664 25.55 -68.64 43.44
CA ALA A 664 25.97 -67.91 42.25
C ALA A 664 25.11 -68.27 41.02
N ARG A 665 24.79 -69.55 40.84
CA ARG A 665 23.86 -70.03 39.80
C ARG A 665 22.47 -69.45 39.98
N ARG A 666 21.95 -69.43 41.22
CA ARG A 666 20.64 -68.85 41.52
C ARG A 666 20.60 -67.35 41.20
N ALA A 667 21.61 -66.60 41.62
CA ALA A 667 21.72 -65.16 41.36
C ALA A 667 21.75 -64.84 39.85
N LEU A 668 22.39 -65.66 39.02
CA LEU A 668 22.38 -65.49 37.56
C LEU A 668 21.05 -65.88 36.92
N GLN A 669 20.42 -66.96 37.39
CA GLN A 669 19.11 -67.41 36.90
C GLN A 669 17.99 -66.39 37.25
N GLU A 670 18.04 -65.78 38.43
CA GLU A 670 17.14 -64.69 38.84
C GLU A 670 17.28 -63.44 37.94
N LEU A 671 18.46 -63.22 37.35
CA LEU A 671 18.72 -62.16 36.36
C LEU A 671 18.42 -62.56 34.91
N GLY A 672 17.87 -63.76 34.67
CA GLY A 672 17.54 -64.25 33.32
C GLY A 672 18.77 -64.54 32.45
N LEU A 673 19.90 -64.94 33.07
CA LEU A 673 21.12 -65.33 32.37
C LEU A 673 21.28 -66.87 32.35
N ASP A 674 21.79 -67.39 31.24
CA ASP A 674 22.08 -68.82 31.09
C ASP A 674 23.35 -69.18 31.87
N VAL A 675 23.32 -70.25 32.67
CA VAL A 675 24.45 -70.63 33.54
C VAL A 675 25.10 -71.92 33.08
N ASP A 676 26.43 -71.90 32.96
CA ASP A 676 27.26 -73.03 32.56
C ASP A 676 28.31 -73.29 33.62
N VAL A 677 28.21 -74.43 34.31
CA VAL A 677 29.13 -74.76 35.41
C VAL A 677 30.23 -75.67 34.87
N GLN A 678 31.48 -75.26 35.06
CA GLN A 678 32.66 -76.02 34.64
C GLN A 678 33.57 -76.33 35.83
N HIS A 679 34.08 -77.57 35.87
CA HIS A 679 34.93 -78.11 36.93
C HIS A 679 36.32 -78.45 36.38
N PRO A 680 37.17 -77.45 36.05
CA PRO A 680 38.43 -77.66 35.32
C PRO A 680 39.48 -78.49 36.08
N PHE A 681 39.31 -78.68 37.39
CA PHE A 681 40.22 -79.45 38.25
C PHE A 681 39.63 -80.79 38.74
N GLY A 682 38.44 -81.17 38.26
CA GLY A 682 37.72 -82.36 38.70
C GLY A 682 36.98 -82.17 40.03
N GLY A 683 36.00 -83.05 40.29
CA GLY A 683 35.03 -82.94 41.38
C GLY A 683 33.63 -82.63 40.84
N GLY A 684 32.64 -83.45 41.20
CA GLY A 684 31.27 -83.34 40.70
C GLY A 684 30.33 -82.74 41.74
N GLY A 685 29.78 -81.54 41.45
CA GLY A 685 28.73 -80.91 42.24
C GLY A 685 28.79 -79.38 42.25
N ASP A 686 27.67 -78.74 42.55
CA ASP A 686 27.53 -77.27 42.59
C ASP A 686 28.03 -76.66 43.93
N GLY A 687 28.51 -77.49 44.87
CA GLY A 687 28.97 -77.09 46.20
C GLY A 687 30.34 -76.39 46.28
N GLY A 688 31.10 -76.37 45.17
CA GLY A 688 32.37 -75.66 45.08
C GLY A 688 32.21 -74.13 45.12
N ARG A 689 33.32 -73.40 45.25
CA ARG A 689 33.33 -71.93 45.15
C ARG A 689 33.73 -71.46 43.76
N VAL A 690 33.09 -70.40 43.27
CA VAL A 690 33.46 -69.72 42.03
C VAL A 690 34.83 -69.07 42.23
N PHE A 691 35.85 -69.53 41.51
CA PHE A 691 37.16 -68.85 41.49
C PHE A 691 37.32 -67.94 40.28
N GLN A 692 36.55 -68.17 39.22
CA GLN A 692 36.52 -67.38 38.00
C GLN A 692 35.14 -67.46 37.36
N GLN A 693 34.71 -66.35 36.74
CA GLN A 693 33.51 -66.28 35.90
C GLN A 693 33.86 -65.66 34.54
N SER A 694 33.09 -66.01 33.51
CA SER A 694 33.16 -65.40 32.19
C SER A 694 31.75 -65.30 31.58
N PRO A 695 31.24 -64.10 31.21
CA PRO A 695 31.85 -62.77 31.35
C PRO A 695 32.17 -62.35 32.79
N GLY A 696 33.13 -61.42 32.92
CA GLY A 696 33.65 -60.96 34.21
C GLY A 696 32.61 -60.20 35.05
N GLY A 697 32.84 -60.13 36.37
CA GLY A 697 31.98 -59.39 37.28
C GLY A 697 31.86 -57.91 36.89
N ASN A 698 30.65 -57.36 37.02
CA ASN A 698 30.23 -56.02 36.61
C ASN A 698 30.22 -55.76 35.09
N SER A 699 30.39 -56.79 34.24
CA SER A 699 30.16 -56.65 32.80
C SER A 699 28.66 -56.55 32.48
N ARG A 700 28.31 -55.80 31.42
CA ARG A 700 26.94 -55.73 30.90
C ARG A 700 26.79 -56.70 29.72
N VAL A 701 25.75 -57.52 29.76
CA VAL A 701 25.48 -58.56 28.75
C VAL A 701 24.01 -58.53 28.31
N ALA A 702 23.69 -59.13 27.17
CA ALA A 702 22.29 -59.28 26.76
C ALA A 702 21.57 -60.30 27.68
N ALA A 703 20.27 -60.12 27.89
CA ALA A 703 19.45 -61.15 28.54
C ALA A 703 19.59 -62.51 27.82
N GLY A 704 19.65 -63.61 28.58
CA GLY A 704 19.95 -64.95 28.05
C GLY A 704 21.41 -65.18 27.64
N THR A 705 22.35 -64.26 27.94
CA THR A 705 23.78 -64.52 27.69
C THR A 705 24.27 -65.67 28.59
N LYS A 706 25.01 -66.60 27.99
CA LYS A 706 25.67 -67.71 28.68
C LYS A 706 26.85 -67.22 29.53
N VAL A 707 26.73 -67.35 30.85
CA VAL A 707 27.78 -67.08 31.84
C VAL A 707 28.36 -68.40 32.33
N THR A 708 29.65 -68.62 32.06
CA THR A 708 30.41 -69.76 32.57
C THR A 708 30.98 -69.47 33.95
N LEU A 709 30.63 -70.32 34.92
CA LEU A 709 31.19 -70.34 36.27
C LEU A 709 32.22 -71.47 36.38
N TYR A 710 33.45 -71.12 36.74
CA TYR A 710 34.50 -72.09 37.04
C TYR A 710 34.56 -72.33 38.55
N LEU A 711 34.28 -73.57 38.96
CA LEU A 711 34.27 -73.96 40.37
C LEU A 711 35.56 -74.68 40.78
N PHE A 712 36.01 -74.39 42.00
CA PHE A 712 37.01 -75.18 42.72
C PHE A 712 36.34 -75.83 43.94
N GLY A 713 36.61 -77.12 44.15
CA GLY A 713 36.00 -77.95 45.21
C GLY A 713 36.73 -77.89 46.54
#